data_AF-A0A6N7LB16-F1
#
_entry.id   AF-A0A6N7LB16-F1
#
_cell.length_a   1.000
_cell.length_b   1.000
_cell.length_c   1.000
_cell.angle_alpha   90.00
_cell.angle_beta   90.00
_cell.angle_gamma   90.00
#
_symmetry.space_group_name_H-M   'P 1'
#
loop_
_entity.id
_entity.type
_entity.pdbx_description
1 polymer ?
#
loop_
_entity_poly.entity_id
_entity_poly.type
_entity_poly.pdbx_seq_one_letter_code
_entity_poly.pdbx_strand_id
1 'polypeptide(L)'
;MKNLLTSPAFGDDERYQSLSAGAYKISYTDSTHLEADDWRELADIELGVAATENESERSFKFQLALDKKFLATGEGKKKGENGNKAEFSNRRNIHVLTDTVSLCATRLGLLAPIVSGKTAEQLQELKKAKGIVLLPDTNSLYNGTLHWLMNVLRGSTLWVLPFVMSITQIQAREAALKAMSRNKKETNLSQALRSRAFVNAGLGFLERNHHRYQVLELDPSLLRYMKMPDRNGFDSDDSEVLEDRLLIEGVHSILRSTRTRAKQVVVTSDVLLSRVLNAEGIENLCLATPTLATEKVPNVRYDAWGQTYVGTTLRGFLWDLTHSFGSVRLCGEREHFRLACYWPGKLPHDWRDELLDVTWPKEQVAEKPASADENQETQTEEAKQAEAPIQAPMIVANDQVPTLSKAAVPQASLPLVMKLAGVLYAAGKGSLDELLEGLSDQGRPAKGNATRAYEVLRRANLIDFDGAVLLARKELDALDSNLRAGDLDEISKQFQNYDAYELILSALKEKGSLDRKDVNKILEAGLNAEAAQDASVRLVRYHTLLGQAWTDGDKWLDGSNRPEQDEYFEAANRAFDEVAVDNIAKVADFLPRFCRATRMSPWAAARAAQDYAKRLSTEYSLQYAAGGKPTGADKILTGSLLDLDEVVVPLDRIEIGGRPVLTLGRVKR
;
A
#
# COMPACT_ATOMS: atom_id res chain seq x y z
N MET A 1 10.23 26.64 27.59
CA MET A 1 10.63 25.68 26.54
C MET A 1 12.15 25.52 26.54
N LYS A 2 12.67 24.67 27.42
CA LYS A 2 14.06 24.19 27.39
C LYS A 2 13.96 22.66 27.33
N ASN A 3 14.81 22.04 26.52
CA ASN A 3 15.06 20.59 26.39
C ASN A 3 14.33 19.81 25.28
N LEU A 4 14.37 20.27 24.02
CA LEU A 4 14.25 19.40 22.84
C LEU A 4 15.17 19.84 21.65
N LEU A 5 16.15 20.73 21.90
CA LEU A 5 17.07 21.29 20.89
C LEU A 5 18.53 20.81 21.09
N THR A 6 18.76 19.51 21.27
CA THR A 6 20.12 18.96 21.36
C THR A 6 20.27 17.65 20.59
N SER A 7 19.88 17.66 19.32
CA SER A 7 20.61 16.89 18.32
C SER A 7 21.20 17.91 17.34
N PRO A 8 22.52 17.94 17.10
CA PRO A 8 23.13 18.92 16.21
C PRO A 8 22.48 18.80 14.83
N ALA A 9 22.07 19.93 14.26
CA ALA A 9 21.69 19.95 12.84
C ALA A 9 22.87 19.38 12.06
N PHE A 10 22.66 18.41 11.16
CA PHE A 10 23.72 17.75 10.40
C PHE A 10 24.77 18.68 9.77
N GLY A 11 24.39 19.91 9.38
CA GLY A 11 25.34 20.91 8.85
C GLY A 11 26.29 21.52 9.90
N ASP A 12 25.93 21.44 11.17
CA ASP A 12 26.72 21.86 12.34
C ASP A 12 27.49 20.68 12.96
N ASP A 13 27.38 19.47 12.40
CA ASP A 13 28.17 18.32 12.84
C ASP A 13 29.63 18.55 12.43
N GLU A 14 30.52 18.64 13.43
CA GLU A 14 31.96 18.85 13.23
C GLU A 14 32.58 17.85 12.24
N ARG A 15 32.01 16.64 12.12
CA ARG A 15 32.49 15.60 11.21
C ARG A 15 32.03 15.84 9.76
N TYR A 16 30.84 16.39 9.56
CA TYR A 16 30.42 16.84 8.23
C TYR A 16 31.31 18.00 7.77
N GLN A 17 31.61 18.93 8.68
CA GLN A 17 32.51 20.05 8.40
C GLN A 17 33.97 19.61 8.17
N SER A 18 34.39 18.47 8.75
CA SER A 18 35.74 17.92 8.58
C SER A 18 35.95 17.11 7.30
N LEU A 19 34.90 16.87 6.48
CA LEU A 19 34.99 16.15 5.21
C LEU A 19 36.16 16.67 4.37
N SER A 20 37.11 15.84 3.96
CA SER A 20 38.26 16.28 3.16
C SER A 20 37.92 16.50 1.67
N ALA A 21 38.80 17.18 0.92
CA ALA A 21 38.64 17.31 -0.54
C ALA A 21 39.08 15.99 -1.19
N GLY A 22 38.35 15.52 -2.20
CA GLY A 22 38.66 14.23 -2.83
C GLY A 22 37.44 13.51 -3.40
N ALA A 23 37.64 12.24 -3.75
CA ALA A 23 36.62 11.38 -4.32
C ALA A 23 35.84 10.65 -3.21
N TYR A 24 34.53 10.69 -3.31
CA TYR A 24 33.58 10.03 -2.43
C TYR A 24 32.57 9.24 -3.26
N LYS A 25 31.96 8.23 -2.65
CA LYS A 25 30.90 7.42 -3.25
C LYS A 25 29.62 7.57 -2.47
N ILE A 26 28.51 7.78 -3.17
CA ILE A 26 27.17 7.64 -2.60
C ILE A 26 26.68 6.22 -2.84
N SER A 27 26.23 5.56 -1.78
CA SER A 27 25.44 4.33 -1.87
C SER A 27 24.08 4.49 -1.22
N TYR A 28 23.12 3.63 -1.55
CA TYR A 28 21.82 3.58 -0.88
C TYR A 28 21.44 2.18 -0.42
N THR A 29 20.51 2.12 0.54
CA THR A 29 19.76 0.92 0.91
C THR A 29 18.30 1.28 1.20
N ASP A 30 17.39 0.35 0.91
CA ASP A 30 15.96 0.54 1.13
C ASP A 30 15.30 -0.77 1.56
N SER A 31 14.68 -0.75 2.74
CA SER A 31 13.94 -1.87 3.34
C SER A 31 12.84 -2.49 2.46
N THR A 32 12.37 -1.78 1.42
CA THR A 32 11.30 -2.27 0.53
C THR A 32 11.77 -3.33 -0.46
N HIS A 33 13.05 -3.33 -0.82
CA HIS A 33 13.61 -4.21 -1.86
C HIS A 33 15.07 -4.65 -1.64
N LEU A 34 15.83 -4.05 -0.70
CA LEU A 34 17.22 -4.42 -0.36
C LEU A 34 17.35 -4.95 1.07
N GLU A 35 18.34 -5.82 1.32
CA GLU A 35 18.66 -6.25 2.69
C GLU A 35 19.26 -5.09 3.49
N ALA A 36 19.15 -5.13 4.82
CA ALA A 36 19.55 -4.02 5.70
C ALA A 36 21.03 -3.60 5.52
N ASP A 37 21.89 -4.55 5.15
CA ASP A 37 23.32 -4.34 4.89
C ASP A 37 23.70 -4.38 3.41
N ASP A 38 22.70 -4.50 2.51
CA ASP A 38 22.91 -4.49 1.07
C ASP A 38 22.90 -3.05 0.55
N TRP A 39 24.10 -2.46 0.47
CA TRP A 39 24.33 -1.11 -0.01
C TRP A 39 24.74 -1.10 -1.48
N ARG A 40 24.06 -0.28 -2.27
CA ARG A 40 24.23 -0.18 -3.73
C ARG A 40 24.77 1.18 -4.13
N GLU A 41 25.83 1.22 -4.93
CA GLU A 41 26.42 2.47 -5.42
C GLU A 41 25.44 3.22 -6.36
N LEU A 42 25.32 4.54 -6.17
CA LEU A 42 24.48 5.44 -6.96
C LEU A 42 25.30 6.43 -7.79
N ALA A 43 26.24 7.11 -7.14
CA ALA A 43 26.94 8.24 -7.73
C ALA A 43 28.34 8.40 -7.12
N ASP A 44 29.27 8.84 -7.94
CA ASP A 44 30.57 9.35 -7.51
C ASP A 44 30.46 10.85 -7.27
N ILE A 45 31.06 11.33 -6.20
CA ILE A 45 31.17 12.75 -5.85
C ILE A 45 32.65 13.13 -5.79
N GLU A 46 32.97 14.27 -6.38
CA GLU A 46 34.25 14.94 -6.20
C GLU A 46 34.04 16.22 -5.38
N LEU A 47 34.58 16.26 -4.16
CA LEU A 47 34.57 17.43 -3.30
C LEU A 47 35.77 18.32 -3.60
N GLY A 48 35.49 19.58 -3.89
CA GLY A 48 36.50 20.62 -4.05
C GLY A 48 37.09 21.08 -2.72
N VAL A 49 38.12 21.92 -2.82
CA VAL A 49 38.67 22.65 -1.68
C VAL A 49 37.68 23.74 -1.26
N ALA A 50 37.48 23.94 0.04
CA ALA A 50 36.68 25.06 0.55
C ALA A 50 37.28 26.39 0.05
N ALA A 51 36.44 27.36 -0.33
CA ALA A 51 36.96 28.60 -0.92
C ALA A 51 37.65 29.49 0.14
N THR A 52 37.31 29.32 1.43
CA THR A 52 37.96 29.98 2.57
C THR A 52 38.00 29.08 3.81
N GLU A 53 38.90 29.37 4.77
CA GLU A 53 39.05 28.60 6.03
C GLU A 53 37.82 28.64 6.95
N ASN A 54 36.90 29.59 6.74
CA ASN A 54 35.69 29.79 7.55
C ASN A 54 34.40 29.27 6.88
N GLU A 55 34.48 28.69 5.68
CA GLU A 55 33.32 28.16 4.97
C GLU A 55 33.11 26.66 5.27
N SER A 56 31.92 26.32 5.79
CA SER A 56 31.56 24.94 6.13
C SER A 56 31.10 24.10 4.92
N GLU A 57 30.75 24.73 3.80
CA GLU A 57 30.17 24.05 2.63
C GLU A 57 31.15 24.02 1.45
N ARG A 58 31.44 22.81 0.97
CA ARG A 58 32.39 22.58 -0.13
C ARG A 58 31.67 22.56 -1.49
N SER A 59 32.35 23.05 -2.51
CA SER A 59 31.91 22.81 -3.89
C SER A 59 31.99 21.31 -4.19
N PHE A 60 31.06 20.81 -5.00
CA PHE A 60 31.08 19.40 -5.41
C PHE A 60 30.66 19.23 -6.86
N LYS A 61 31.12 18.14 -7.45
CA LYS A 61 30.61 17.63 -8.73
C LYS A 61 30.19 16.20 -8.54
N PHE A 62 29.07 15.79 -9.13
CA PHE A 62 28.62 14.40 -9.07
C PHE A 62 28.52 13.78 -10.46
N GLN A 63 28.70 12.47 -10.53
CA GLN A 63 28.51 11.67 -11.73
C GLN A 63 27.79 10.39 -11.36
N LEU A 64 26.88 9.93 -12.22
CA LEU A 64 26.20 8.66 -11.99
C LEU A 64 27.21 7.51 -12.03
N ALA A 65 27.19 6.67 -11.00
CA ALA A 65 28.08 5.52 -10.85
C ALA A 65 27.29 4.37 -10.22
N LEU A 66 26.61 3.60 -11.08
CA LEU A 66 25.77 2.48 -10.64
C LEU A 66 26.61 1.21 -10.46
N ASP A 67 26.37 0.50 -9.36
CA ASP A 67 27.07 -0.74 -9.00
C ASP A 67 27.00 -1.80 -10.13
N LYS A 68 28.12 -2.48 -10.38
CA LYS A 68 28.21 -3.65 -11.27
C LYS A 68 27.27 -4.77 -10.87
N LYS A 69 26.82 -4.86 -9.61
CA LYS A 69 25.81 -5.84 -9.22
C LYS A 69 24.43 -5.59 -9.84
N PHE A 70 24.14 -4.40 -10.38
CA PHE A 70 22.99 -4.17 -11.25
C PHE A 70 23.21 -4.72 -12.68
N LEU A 71 24.48 -4.92 -13.07
CA LEU A 71 24.91 -5.47 -14.35
C LEU A 71 25.14 -7.01 -14.29
N ALA A 72 25.55 -7.54 -13.14
CA ALA A 72 26.10 -8.89 -12.99
C ALA A 72 25.08 -10.03 -12.77
N THR A 73 23.78 -9.74 -12.59
CA THR A 73 22.76 -10.79 -12.43
C THR A 73 22.51 -11.63 -13.71
N GLY A 74 23.22 -11.35 -14.82
CA GLY A 74 23.12 -12.06 -16.10
C GLY A 74 24.18 -13.13 -16.37
N GLU A 75 25.30 -13.21 -15.64
CA GLU A 75 26.42 -14.06 -16.08
C GLU A 75 26.36 -15.52 -15.57
N GLY A 76 25.42 -15.86 -14.69
CA GLY A 76 25.42 -17.16 -14.00
C GLY A 76 24.37 -18.20 -14.39
N LYS A 77 23.36 -17.89 -15.21
CA LYS A 77 22.26 -18.85 -15.49
C LYS A 77 22.00 -19.05 -16.98
N LYS A 78 22.39 -20.24 -17.42
CA LYS A 78 22.12 -20.96 -18.69
C LYS A 78 21.17 -20.24 -19.67
N LYS A 79 21.69 -20.04 -20.90
CA LYS A 79 20.93 -19.72 -22.13
C LYS A 79 19.73 -20.66 -22.28
N GLY A 80 18.57 -20.13 -21.92
CA GLY A 80 17.22 -20.63 -22.16
C GLY A 80 16.28 -19.43 -22.02
N GLU A 81 15.05 -19.50 -22.52
CA GLU A 81 14.07 -18.40 -22.71
C GLU A 81 13.91 -17.39 -21.54
N ASN A 82 14.39 -17.70 -20.33
CA ASN A 82 14.48 -16.80 -19.18
C ASN A 82 15.62 -15.77 -19.22
N GLY A 83 16.63 -15.92 -20.08
CA GLY A 83 17.76 -14.98 -20.20
C GLY A 83 17.33 -13.58 -20.67
N ASN A 84 16.43 -13.51 -21.65
CA ASN A 84 15.92 -12.25 -22.19
C ASN A 84 15.08 -11.48 -21.15
N LYS A 85 14.34 -12.17 -20.28
CA LYS A 85 13.53 -11.54 -19.22
C LYS A 85 14.39 -10.94 -18.10
N ALA A 86 15.46 -11.62 -17.71
CA ALA A 86 16.39 -11.11 -16.70
C ALA A 86 17.18 -9.88 -17.20
N GLU A 87 17.65 -9.91 -18.45
CA GLU A 87 18.34 -8.77 -19.05
C GLU A 87 17.42 -7.55 -19.20
N PHE A 88 16.16 -7.77 -19.62
CA PHE A 88 15.15 -6.71 -19.71
C PHE A 88 14.80 -6.09 -18.34
N SER A 89 14.67 -6.93 -17.30
CA SER A 89 14.42 -6.46 -15.93
C SER A 89 15.59 -5.63 -15.39
N ASN A 90 16.83 -6.01 -15.68
CA ASN A 90 18.02 -5.25 -15.24
C ASN A 90 18.12 -3.89 -15.93
N ARG A 91 17.87 -3.81 -17.24
CA ARG A 91 17.83 -2.52 -17.96
C ARG A 91 16.74 -1.61 -17.41
N ARG A 92 15.57 -2.16 -17.09
CA ARG A 92 14.47 -1.40 -16.46
C ARG A 92 14.87 -0.86 -15.09
N ASN A 93 15.54 -1.66 -14.27
CA ASN A 93 16.01 -1.23 -12.94
C ASN A 93 17.06 -0.09 -13.03
N ILE A 94 18.03 -0.23 -13.93
CA ILE A 94 19.05 0.81 -14.19
C ILE A 94 18.39 2.11 -14.65
N HIS A 95 17.40 2.02 -15.53
CA HIS A 95 16.67 3.18 -16.01
C HIS A 95 15.95 3.89 -14.85
N VAL A 96 15.25 3.14 -13.98
CA VAL A 96 14.54 3.75 -12.83
C VAL A 96 15.49 4.42 -11.85
N LEU A 97 16.65 3.83 -11.57
CA LEU A 97 17.67 4.44 -10.70
C LEU A 97 18.20 5.74 -11.30
N THR A 98 18.57 5.69 -12.58
CA THR A 98 19.07 6.85 -13.34
C THR A 98 18.03 7.97 -13.34
N ASP A 99 16.77 7.64 -13.63
CA ASP A 99 15.68 8.60 -13.64
C ASP A 99 15.48 9.21 -12.25
N THR A 100 15.51 8.40 -11.20
CA THR A 100 15.34 8.88 -9.82
C THR A 100 16.44 9.89 -9.44
N VAL A 101 17.71 9.61 -9.78
CA VAL A 101 18.81 10.57 -9.56
C VAL A 101 18.63 11.83 -10.42
N SER A 102 18.17 11.70 -11.66
CA SER A 102 17.91 12.84 -12.54
C SER A 102 16.81 13.76 -12.00
N LEU A 103 15.73 13.18 -11.47
CA LEU A 103 14.65 13.91 -10.83
C LEU A 103 15.16 14.66 -9.59
N CYS A 104 16.03 14.03 -8.77
CA CYS A 104 16.67 14.71 -7.64
C CYS A 104 17.49 15.91 -8.09
N ALA A 105 18.35 15.71 -9.08
CA ALA A 105 19.19 16.78 -9.62
C ALA A 105 18.37 17.91 -10.26
N THR A 106 17.22 17.59 -10.86
CA THR A 106 16.29 18.58 -11.43
C THR A 106 15.59 19.39 -10.33
N ARG A 107 15.09 18.75 -9.26
CA ARG A 107 14.47 19.44 -8.10
C ARG A 107 15.42 20.41 -7.40
N LEU A 108 16.69 20.03 -7.30
CA LEU A 108 17.75 20.83 -6.70
C LEU A 108 18.29 21.90 -7.66
N GLY A 109 17.78 21.96 -8.89
CA GLY A 109 18.19 22.92 -9.89
C GLY A 109 19.59 22.68 -10.45
N LEU A 110 20.18 21.50 -10.23
CA LEU A 110 21.45 21.09 -10.85
C LEU A 110 21.28 20.76 -12.33
N LEU A 111 20.09 20.29 -12.70
CA LEU A 111 19.67 20.14 -14.10
C LEU A 111 18.56 21.14 -14.44
N ALA A 112 18.47 21.51 -15.71
CA ALA A 112 17.40 22.34 -16.26
C ALA A 112 16.51 21.49 -17.16
N PRO A 113 15.18 21.72 -17.20
CA PRO A 113 14.32 21.07 -18.17
C PRO A 113 14.71 21.45 -19.60
N ILE A 114 14.40 20.57 -20.54
CA ILE A 114 14.65 20.81 -21.96
C ILE A 114 13.62 21.83 -22.48
N VAL A 115 14.09 23.01 -22.87
CA VAL A 115 13.23 24.08 -23.39
C VAL A 115 13.29 24.08 -24.92
N SER A 116 12.19 23.66 -25.54
CA SER A 116 12.02 23.77 -27.00
C SER A 116 11.76 25.22 -27.43
N GLY A 117 11.89 25.53 -28.73
CA GLY A 117 11.55 26.87 -29.25
C GLY A 117 10.12 27.30 -28.91
N LYS A 118 9.14 26.39 -29.06
CA LYS A 118 7.74 26.63 -28.67
C LYS A 118 7.60 26.88 -27.17
N THR A 119 8.26 26.07 -26.34
CA THR A 119 8.29 26.25 -24.88
C THR A 119 8.90 27.61 -24.50
N ALA A 120 9.96 28.03 -25.20
CA ALA A 120 10.62 29.31 -24.99
C ALA A 120 9.67 30.49 -25.28
N GLU A 121 8.92 30.45 -26.37
CA GLU A 121 7.91 31.46 -26.71
C GLU A 121 6.82 31.54 -25.62
N GLN A 122 6.27 30.39 -25.22
CA GLN A 122 5.27 30.31 -24.14
C GLN A 122 5.80 30.89 -22.81
N LEU A 123 7.06 30.60 -22.46
CA LEU A 123 7.71 31.15 -21.26
C LEU A 123 7.86 32.67 -21.35
N GLN A 124 8.23 33.20 -22.51
CA GLN A 124 8.33 34.66 -22.70
C GLN A 124 6.97 35.34 -22.59
N GLU A 125 5.91 34.73 -23.08
CA GLU A 125 4.55 35.24 -22.88
C GLU A 125 4.12 35.20 -21.42
N LEU A 126 4.39 34.09 -20.73
CA LEU A 126 4.07 33.95 -19.31
C LEU A 126 4.78 35.00 -18.46
N LYS A 127 6.07 35.29 -18.75
CA LYS A 127 6.81 36.36 -18.07
C LYS A 127 6.21 37.75 -18.23
N LYS A 128 5.44 38.00 -19.31
CA LYS A 128 4.73 39.29 -19.53
C LYS A 128 3.40 39.35 -18.77
N ALA A 129 2.88 38.23 -18.28
CA ALA A 129 1.61 38.18 -17.57
C ALA A 129 1.74 38.73 -16.15
N LYS A 130 0.76 39.56 -15.75
CA LYS A 130 0.70 40.16 -14.39
C LYS A 130 0.33 39.15 -13.31
N GLY A 131 -0.47 38.14 -13.65
CA GLY A 131 -0.90 37.07 -12.76
C GLY A 131 -0.97 35.75 -13.53
N ILE A 132 -0.50 34.69 -12.90
CA ILE A 132 -0.37 33.35 -13.51
C ILE A 132 -0.93 32.33 -12.52
N VAL A 133 -1.74 31.42 -13.04
CA VAL A 133 -2.25 30.25 -12.31
C VAL A 133 -1.67 29.01 -12.99
N LEU A 134 -0.90 28.24 -12.24
CA LEU A 134 -0.31 26.98 -12.68
C LEU A 134 -1.18 25.83 -12.20
N LEU A 135 -1.62 24.99 -13.13
CA LEU A 135 -2.38 23.77 -12.88
C LEU A 135 -1.44 22.57 -13.11
N PRO A 136 -0.67 22.13 -12.11
CA PRO A 136 0.27 21.03 -12.31
C PRO A 136 -0.47 19.70 -12.43
N ASP A 137 -0.01 18.85 -13.36
CA ASP A 137 -0.34 17.43 -13.31
C ASP A 137 0.36 16.73 -12.15
N THR A 138 -0.01 15.48 -11.91
CA THR A 138 0.57 14.66 -10.85
C THR A 138 2.09 14.52 -11.03
N ASN A 139 2.60 14.41 -12.26
CA ASN A 139 4.03 14.23 -12.52
C ASN A 139 4.88 15.48 -12.24
N SER A 140 4.39 16.65 -12.61
CA SER A 140 5.04 17.94 -12.39
C SER A 140 5.17 18.32 -10.92
N LEU A 141 4.39 17.73 -10.02
CA LEU A 141 4.50 17.98 -8.58
C LEU A 141 5.80 17.42 -7.96
N TYR A 142 6.39 16.36 -8.51
CA TYR A 142 7.54 15.69 -7.90
C TYR A 142 8.81 15.66 -8.75
N ASN A 143 8.72 15.92 -10.04
CA ASN A 143 9.86 15.82 -10.97
C ASN A 143 10.84 17.02 -10.91
N GLY A 144 10.48 18.10 -10.22
CA GLY A 144 11.29 19.31 -10.09
C GLY A 144 11.14 20.35 -11.19
N THR A 145 10.44 20.07 -12.28
CA THR A 145 10.27 21.04 -13.39
C THR A 145 9.38 22.20 -12.99
N LEU A 146 8.39 21.96 -12.11
CA LEU A 146 7.58 23.01 -11.51
C LEU A 146 8.39 23.93 -10.57
N HIS A 147 9.34 23.38 -9.80
CA HIS A 147 10.23 24.17 -8.94
C HIS A 147 11.07 25.14 -9.77
N TRP A 148 11.63 24.62 -10.87
CA TRP A 148 12.37 25.42 -11.83
C TRP A 148 11.50 26.54 -12.42
N LEU A 149 10.28 26.20 -12.86
CA LEU A 149 9.36 27.16 -13.47
C LEU A 149 8.99 28.29 -12.52
N MET A 150 8.73 27.97 -11.25
CA MET A 150 8.44 28.98 -10.22
C MET A 150 9.61 29.96 -10.03
N ASN A 151 10.85 29.48 -10.11
CA ASN A 151 12.02 30.34 -10.05
C ASN A 151 12.15 31.22 -11.30
N VAL A 152 11.91 30.67 -12.49
CA VAL A 152 11.92 31.42 -13.76
C VAL A 152 10.86 32.52 -13.78
N LEU A 153 9.69 32.26 -13.18
CA LEU A 153 8.56 33.17 -13.14
C LEU A 153 8.47 33.99 -11.84
N ARG A 154 9.53 34.01 -11.02
CA ARG A 154 9.55 34.67 -9.69
C ARG A 154 9.15 36.16 -9.68
N GLY A 155 9.23 36.84 -10.82
CA GLY A 155 8.82 38.24 -10.98
C GLY A 155 7.31 38.45 -11.20
N SER A 156 6.53 37.39 -11.41
CA SER A 156 5.09 37.43 -11.63
C SER A 156 4.32 36.97 -10.37
N THR A 157 3.07 37.41 -10.22
CA THR A 157 2.19 36.88 -9.16
C THR A 157 1.74 35.48 -9.56
N LEU A 158 2.14 34.46 -8.80
CA LEU A 158 1.93 33.05 -9.11
C LEU A 158 1.05 32.36 -8.07
N TRP A 159 0.08 31.61 -8.55
CA TRP A 159 -0.71 30.66 -7.77
C TRP A 159 -0.55 29.25 -8.35
N VAL A 160 -0.42 28.25 -7.48
CA VAL A 160 -0.37 26.84 -7.87
C VAL A 160 -1.67 26.18 -7.43
N LEU A 161 -2.35 25.50 -8.33
CA LEU A 161 -3.62 24.87 -8.04
C LEU A 161 -3.53 23.37 -8.36
N PRO A 162 -3.00 22.54 -7.43
CA PRO A 162 -3.00 21.09 -7.62
C PRO A 162 -4.41 20.53 -7.48
N PHE A 163 -4.73 19.48 -8.24
CA PHE A 163 -5.99 18.76 -8.10
C PHE A 163 -6.02 17.90 -6.82
N VAL A 164 -7.20 17.80 -6.19
CA VAL A 164 -7.42 16.93 -5.02
C VAL A 164 -7.03 15.47 -5.30
N MET A 165 -7.20 15.01 -6.54
CA MET A 165 -6.77 13.69 -7.01
C MET A 165 -5.27 13.45 -6.74
N SER A 166 -4.41 14.41 -7.05
CA SER A 166 -2.97 14.30 -6.81
C SER A 166 -2.65 14.13 -5.32
N ILE A 167 -3.40 14.78 -4.42
CA ILE A 167 -3.26 14.61 -2.97
C ILE A 167 -3.69 13.20 -2.52
N THR A 168 -4.82 12.71 -3.03
CA THR A 168 -5.28 11.35 -2.71
C THR A 168 -4.33 10.27 -3.22
N GLN A 169 -3.69 10.49 -4.37
CA GLN A 169 -2.66 9.60 -4.90
C GLN A 169 -1.42 9.56 -4.00
N ILE A 170 -0.99 10.72 -3.47
CA ILE A 170 0.12 10.80 -2.52
C ILE A 170 -0.19 9.91 -1.30
N GLN A 171 -1.40 10.03 -0.73
CA GLN A 171 -1.83 9.22 0.41
C GLN A 171 -1.88 7.72 0.08
N ALA A 172 -2.38 7.35 -1.10
CA ALA A 172 -2.43 5.96 -1.55
C ALA A 172 -1.02 5.37 -1.75
N ARG A 173 -0.10 6.14 -2.32
CA ARG A 173 1.31 5.76 -2.52
C ARG A 173 2.05 5.62 -1.19
N GLU A 174 1.75 6.46 -0.21
CA GLU A 174 2.27 6.33 1.16
C GLU A 174 1.80 5.02 1.81
N ALA A 175 0.50 4.69 1.70
CA ALA A 175 -0.04 3.44 2.20
C ALA A 175 0.60 2.21 1.52
N ALA A 176 0.83 2.29 0.21
CA ALA A 176 1.49 1.23 -0.56
C ALA A 176 2.96 1.03 -0.11
N LEU A 177 3.71 2.10 0.13
CA LEU A 177 5.07 2.03 0.68
C LEU A 177 5.10 1.33 2.05
N LYS A 178 4.15 1.66 2.94
CA LYS A 178 4.00 1.00 4.25
C LYS A 178 3.69 -0.49 4.14
N ALA A 179 2.99 -0.90 3.08
CA ALA A 179 2.74 -2.31 2.80
C ALA A 179 3.97 -3.03 2.22
N MET A 180 4.70 -2.36 1.32
CA MET A 180 5.93 -2.89 0.69
C MET A 180 7.06 -3.09 1.70
N SER A 181 7.20 -2.23 2.70
CA SER A 181 8.21 -2.39 3.76
C SER A 181 7.95 -3.61 4.64
N ARG A 182 6.70 -4.09 4.74
CA ARG A 182 6.34 -5.32 5.46
C ARG A 182 6.58 -6.58 4.63
N ASN A 183 6.44 -6.48 3.31
CA ASN A 183 6.55 -7.57 2.36
C ASN A 183 7.63 -7.28 1.32
N LYS A 184 8.88 -7.37 1.76
CA LYS A 184 10.05 -7.07 0.94
C LYS A 184 10.16 -8.00 -0.28
N LYS A 185 10.35 -7.41 -1.47
CA LYS A 185 10.61 -8.10 -2.73
C LYS A 185 11.49 -7.24 -3.63
N GLU A 186 12.44 -7.82 -4.36
CA GLU A 186 13.27 -7.09 -5.33
C GLU A 186 12.41 -6.40 -6.41
N THR A 187 11.30 -7.02 -6.80
CA THR A 187 10.32 -6.47 -7.76
C THR A 187 9.71 -5.14 -7.31
N ASN A 188 9.81 -4.79 -6.02
CA ASN A 188 9.28 -3.55 -5.49
C ASN A 188 10.13 -2.32 -5.87
N LEU A 189 11.38 -2.48 -6.33
CA LEU A 189 12.32 -1.37 -6.59
C LEU A 189 11.66 -0.21 -7.36
N SER A 190 11.10 -0.51 -8.54
CA SER A 190 10.55 0.53 -9.42
C SER A 190 9.40 1.28 -8.76
N GLN A 191 8.48 0.52 -8.13
CA GLN A 191 7.31 1.09 -7.49
C GLN A 191 7.68 1.87 -6.22
N ALA A 192 8.62 1.37 -5.43
CA ALA A 192 9.07 1.98 -4.19
C ALA A 192 9.75 3.33 -4.45
N LEU A 193 10.74 3.38 -5.37
CA LEU A 193 11.46 4.63 -5.66
C LEU A 193 10.55 5.71 -6.25
N ARG A 194 9.68 5.35 -7.21
CA ARG A 194 8.69 6.29 -7.76
C ARG A 194 7.73 6.80 -6.68
N SER A 195 7.23 5.90 -5.82
CA SER A 195 6.30 6.27 -4.75
C SER A 195 6.99 7.16 -3.71
N ARG A 196 8.26 6.90 -3.35
CA ARG A 196 9.02 7.73 -2.41
C ARG A 196 9.27 9.12 -2.97
N ALA A 197 9.78 9.20 -4.20
CA ALA A 197 9.99 10.46 -4.88
C ALA A 197 8.69 11.28 -4.93
N PHE A 198 7.58 10.63 -5.26
CA PHE A 198 6.27 11.29 -5.33
C PHE A 198 5.77 11.80 -3.99
N VAL A 199 5.77 10.95 -2.96
CA VAL A 199 5.29 11.31 -1.61
C VAL A 199 6.14 12.43 -1.03
N ASN A 200 7.47 12.26 -1.05
CA ASN A 200 8.38 13.18 -0.36
C ASN A 200 8.57 14.50 -1.12
N ALA A 201 8.80 14.44 -2.43
CA ALA A 201 9.00 15.66 -3.20
C ALA A 201 7.69 16.42 -3.43
N GLY A 202 6.59 15.71 -3.70
CA GLY A 202 5.28 16.32 -3.94
C GLY A 202 4.74 17.04 -2.70
N LEU A 203 4.72 16.38 -1.53
CA LEU A 203 4.29 17.03 -0.28
C LEU A 203 5.25 18.13 0.14
N GLY A 204 6.57 17.88 0.06
CA GLY A 204 7.57 18.89 0.38
C GLY A 204 7.50 20.12 -0.53
N PHE A 205 7.08 19.98 -1.78
CA PHE A 205 6.82 21.11 -2.67
C PHE A 205 5.60 21.92 -2.20
N LEU A 206 4.49 21.25 -1.90
CA LEU A 206 3.26 21.91 -1.46
C LEU A 206 3.48 22.65 -0.13
N GLU A 207 4.11 22.02 0.86
CA GLU A 207 4.44 22.63 2.14
C GLU A 207 5.26 23.92 2.00
N ARG A 208 6.35 23.87 1.20
CA ARG A 208 7.21 25.05 0.96
C ARG A 208 6.44 26.19 0.28
N ASN A 209 5.37 25.87 -0.44
CA ASN A 209 4.55 26.82 -1.18
C ASN A 209 3.15 27.01 -0.61
N HIS A 210 2.90 26.66 0.66
CA HIS A 210 1.56 26.71 1.28
C HIS A 210 0.86 28.06 1.21
N HIS A 211 1.62 29.15 1.09
CA HIS A 211 1.11 30.52 0.96
C HIS A 211 0.75 30.90 -0.49
N ARG A 212 1.05 30.04 -1.47
CA ARG A 212 0.84 30.26 -2.91
C ARG A 212 0.08 29.13 -3.60
N TYR A 213 -0.44 28.17 -2.85
CA TYR A 213 -1.25 27.10 -3.43
C TYR A 213 -2.63 26.99 -2.81
N GLN A 214 -3.58 26.51 -3.61
CA GLN A 214 -4.92 26.14 -3.15
C GLN A 214 -5.31 24.84 -3.84
N VAL A 215 -5.74 23.83 -3.06
CA VAL A 215 -6.19 22.55 -3.63
C VAL A 215 -7.49 22.78 -4.37
N LEU A 216 -7.55 22.26 -5.59
CA LEU A 216 -8.77 22.25 -6.39
C LEU A 216 -9.59 21.01 -6.11
N GLU A 217 -10.78 21.23 -5.59
CA GLU A 217 -11.79 20.20 -5.48
C GLU A 217 -12.37 19.90 -6.88
N LEU A 218 -12.37 18.62 -7.25
CA LEU A 218 -13.09 18.14 -8.42
C LEU A 218 -14.55 17.93 -8.06
N ASP A 219 -15.43 18.01 -9.07
CA ASP A 219 -16.82 17.63 -8.89
C ASP A 219 -16.89 16.21 -8.29
N PRO A 220 -17.63 15.99 -7.19
CA PRO A 220 -17.73 14.67 -6.55
C PRO A 220 -18.19 13.54 -7.50
N SER A 221 -18.89 13.87 -8.59
CA SER A 221 -19.25 12.91 -9.63
C SER A 221 -18.04 12.37 -10.41
N LEU A 222 -17.02 13.19 -10.61
CA LEU A 222 -15.77 12.82 -11.28
C LEU A 222 -14.91 11.91 -10.39
N LEU A 223 -14.93 12.13 -9.08
CA LEU A 223 -14.19 11.27 -8.12
C LEU A 223 -14.70 9.82 -8.08
N ARG A 224 -15.90 9.52 -8.58
CA ARG A 224 -16.41 8.14 -8.70
C ARG A 224 -15.60 7.28 -9.67
N TYR A 225 -14.94 7.91 -10.64
CA TYR A 225 -14.12 7.24 -11.64
C TYR A 225 -12.67 7.02 -11.18
N MET A 226 -12.26 7.63 -10.07
CA MET A 226 -10.97 7.33 -9.44
C MET A 226 -10.99 5.93 -8.83
N LYS A 227 -10.48 4.94 -9.58
CA LYS A 227 -10.19 3.62 -9.01
C LYS A 227 -9.01 3.75 -8.05
N MET A 228 -9.23 3.38 -6.79
CA MET A 228 -8.11 3.15 -5.87
C MET A 228 -7.36 1.89 -6.34
N PRO A 229 -6.05 1.81 -6.12
CA PRO A 229 -5.24 0.69 -6.60
C PRO A 229 -5.74 -0.61 -5.97
N ASP A 230 -6.01 -1.61 -6.80
CA ASP A 230 -6.24 -2.96 -6.32
C ASP A 230 -4.95 -3.55 -5.74
N ARG A 231 -5.08 -4.57 -4.89
CA ARG A 231 -3.98 -5.29 -4.23
C ARG A 231 -2.90 -5.85 -5.19
N ASN A 232 -3.13 -5.82 -6.50
CA ASN A 232 -2.26 -6.37 -7.53
C ASN A 232 -1.36 -5.35 -8.25
N GLY A 233 -1.33 -4.09 -7.83
CA GLY A 233 -0.33 -3.13 -8.31
C GLY A 233 -0.94 -1.91 -9.01
N PHE A 234 -0.14 -0.85 -9.06
CA PHE A 234 -0.48 0.49 -9.54
C PHE A 234 -0.20 0.68 -11.05
N ASP A 235 -0.05 -0.40 -11.81
CA ASP A 235 0.52 -0.41 -13.18
C ASP A 235 -0.50 -1.04 -14.17
N SER A 236 -1.78 -0.65 -14.09
CA SER A 236 -2.70 -0.85 -15.21
C SER A 236 -2.74 0.44 -16.01
N ASP A 237 -2.27 0.41 -17.26
CA ASP A 237 -2.32 1.55 -18.21
C ASP A 237 -3.74 2.17 -18.31
N ASP A 238 -4.80 1.38 -18.04
CA ASP A 238 -6.20 1.84 -17.96
C ASP A 238 -6.46 2.89 -16.87
N SER A 239 -5.64 2.93 -15.81
CA SER A 239 -5.77 3.91 -14.72
C SER A 239 -5.22 5.28 -15.12
N GLU A 240 -4.14 5.32 -15.92
CA GLU A 240 -3.53 6.59 -16.37
C GLU A 240 -4.45 7.34 -17.35
N VAL A 241 -5.12 6.63 -18.26
CA VAL A 241 -6.08 7.24 -19.21
C VAL A 241 -7.28 7.88 -18.50
N LEU A 242 -7.80 7.23 -17.46
CA LEU A 242 -8.91 7.77 -16.67
C LEU A 242 -8.46 8.98 -15.84
N GLU A 243 -7.24 8.95 -15.30
CA GLU A 243 -6.66 10.06 -14.55
C GLU A 243 -6.44 11.30 -15.43
N ASP A 244 -5.88 11.12 -16.62
CA ASP A 244 -5.72 12.19 -17.59
C ASP A 244 -7.06 12.81 -17.99
N ARG A 245 -8.10 11.97 -18.17
CA ARG A 245 -9.45 12.46 -18.46
C ARG A 245 -10.03 13.25 -17.29
N LEU A 246 -9.83 12.80 -16.05
CA LEU A 246 -10.27 13.51 -14.85
C LEU A 246 -9.58 14.86 -14.70
N LEU A 247 -8.28 14.92 -15.01
CA LEU A 247 -7.52 16.17 -15.01
C LEU A 247 -8.10 17.13 -16.06
N ILE A 248 -8.32 16.66 -17.29
CA ILE A 248 -8.88 17.47 -18.39
C ILE A 248 -10.27 18.02 -18.03
N GLU A 249 -11.18 17.19 -17.52
CA GLU A 249 -12.51 17.61 -17.08
C GLU A 249 -12.45 18.60 -15.91
N GLY A 250 -11.52 18.37 -14.97
CA GLY A 250 -11.20 19.28 -13.88
C GLY A 250 -10.78 20.66 -14.38
N VAL A 251 -9.82 20.69 -15.33
CA VAL A 251 -9.35 21.93 -15.97
C VAL A 251 -10.51 22.65 -16.67
N HIS A 252 -11.33 21.94 -17.45
CA HIS A 252 -12.50 22.56 -18.09
C HIS A 252 -13.53 23.09 -17.09
N SER A 253 -13.74 22.41 -15.96
CA SER A 253 -14.60 22.90 -14.89
C SER A 253 -14.08 24.22 -14.31
N ILE A 254 -12.76 24.32 -14.11
CA ILE A 254 -12.11 25.54 -13.59
C ILE A 254 -12.15 26.67 -14.60
N LEU A 255 -11.80 26.40 -15.85
CA LEU A 255 -11.86 27.41 -16.91
C LEU A 255 -13.28 27.96 -17.08
N ARG A 256 -14.31 27.14 -16.82
CA ARG A 256 -15.72 27.57 -16.82
C ARG A 256 -16.14 28.35 -15.56
N SER A 257 -15.67 27.93 -14.39
CA SER A 257 -16.13 28.49 -13.10
C SER A 257 -15.32 29.70 -12.62
N THR A 258 -14.04 29.80 -12.99
CA THR A 258 -13.15 30.88 -12.57
C THR A 258 -13.08 31.99 -13.60
N ARG A 259 -13.77 33.10 -13.32
CA ARG A 259 -13.59 34.36 -14.07
C ARG A 259 -12.37 35.11 -13.55
N THR A 260 -11.18 34.70 -13.96
CA THR A 260 -9.92 35.40 -13.61
C THR A 260 -9.27 36.05 -14.83
N ARG A 261 -8.59 37.17 -14.61
CA ARG A 261 -7.71 37.82 -15.60
C ARG A 261 -6.31 37.20 -15.61
N ALA A 262 -6.01 36.30 -14.67
CA ALA A 262 -4.74 35.60 -14.62
C ALA A 262 -4.65 34.56 -15.74
N LYS A 263 -3.46 34.40 -16.31
CA LYS A 263 -3.19 33.40 -17.33
C LYS A 263 -3.15 32.02 -16.67
N GLN A 264 -4.06 31.13 -17.07
CA GLN A 264 -4.15 29.77 -16.52
C GLN A 264 -3.43 28.80 -17.46
N VAL A 265 -2.47 28.04 -16.95
CA VAL A 265 -1.69 27.11 -17.78
C VAL A 265 -1.53 25.79 -17.06
N VAL A 266 -1.83 24.70 -17.75
CA VAL A 266 -1.54 23.35 -17.29
C VAL A 266 -0.05 23.07 -17.43
N VAL A 267 0.60 22.61 -16.37
CA VAL A 267 2.02 22.27 -16.39
C VAL A 267 2.14 20.75 -16.33
N THR A 268 2.86 20.18 -17.29
CA THR A 268 3.09 18.74 -17.38
C THR A 268 4.52 18.45 -17.82
N SER A 269 5.07 17.31 -17.43
CA SER A 269 6.27 16.74 -18.06
C SER A 269 5.98 15.66 -19.08
N ASP A 270 4.73 15.24 -19.22
CA ASP A 270 4.32 14.22 -20.15
C ASP A 270 3.97 14.82 -21.52
N VAL A 271 4.73 14.38 -22.53
CA VAL A 271 4.57 14.81 -23.91
C VAL A 271 3.24 14.32 -24.50
N LEU A 272 2.75 13.16 -24.07
CA LEU A 272 1.47 12.60 -24.53
C LEU A 272 0.30 13.40 -23.95
N LEU A 273 0.29 13.63 -22.63
CA LEU A 273 -0.72 14.47 -21.99
C LEU A 273 -0.74 15.88 -22.59
N SER A 274 0.44 16.48 -22.81
CA SER A 274 0.56 17.77 -23.50
C SER A 274 -0.12 17.77 -24.88
N ARG A 275 0.06 16.72 -25.68
CA ARG A 275 -0.62 16.60 -26.99
C ARG A 275 -2.13 16.53 -26.84
N VAL A 276 -2.64 15.78 -25.87
CA VAL A 276 -4.08 15.67 -25.60
C VAL A 276 -4.65 17.02 -25.15
N LEU A 277 -3.98 17.72 -24.23
CA LEU A 277 -4.37 19.05 -23.77
C LEU A 277 -4.42 20.06 -24.93
N ASN A 278 -3.43 20.02 -25.83
CA ASN A 278 -3.43 20.85 -27.04
C ASN A 278 -4.62 20.52 -27.97
N ALA A 279 -4.98 19.24 -28.10
CA ALA A 279 -6.13 18.82 -28.92
C ALA A 279 -7.47 19.27 -28.32
N GLU A 280 -7.60 19.30 -26.99
CA GLU A 280 -8.77 19.79 -26.26
C GLU A 280 -8.80 21.33 -26.12
N GLY A 281 -7.84 22.04 -26.75
CA GLY A 281 -7.77 23.50 -26.72
C GLY A 281 -7.37 24.08 -25.36
N ILE A 282 -6.76 23.28 -24.48
CA ILE A 282 -6.30 23.70 -23.17
C ILE A 282 -4.87 24.23 -23.25
N GLU A 283 -4.66 25.45 -22.77
CA GLU A 283 -3.32 26.05 -22.70
C GLU A 283 -2.43 25.27 -21.72
N ASN A 284 -1.29 24.78 -22.23
CA ASN A 284 -0.37 23.95 -21.46
C ASN A 284 1.09 24.30 -21.76
N LEU A 285 1.95 24.03 -20.77
CA LEU A 285 3.39 24.16 -20.82
C LEU A 285 4.02 22.79 -20.50
N CYS A 286 4.58 22.16 -21.52
CA CYS A 286 5.29 20.89 -21.38
C CYS A 286 6.76 21.14 -21.03
N LEU A 287 7.19 20.72 -19.85
CA LEU A 287 8.57 20.79 -19.36
C LEU A 287 9.10 19.36 -19.16
N ALA A 288 9.75 18.83 -20.19
CA ALA A 288 10.32 17.49 -20.14
C ALA A 288 11.49 17.44 -19.13
N THR A 289 11.51 16.38 -18.31
CA THR A 289 12.60 16.11 -17.38
C THR A 289 13.90 15.85 -18.16
N PRO A 290 15.01 16.48 -17.80
CA PRO A 290 16.28 16.23 -18.46
C PRO A 290 16.80 14.83 -18.15
N THR A 291 17.59 14.28 -19.06
CA THR A 291 18.40 13.09 -18.78
C THR A 291 19.73 13.50 -18.16
N LEU A 292 20.29 12.64 -17.29
CA LEU A 292 21.61 12.85 -16.73
C LEU A 292 22.67 12.80 -17.83
N ALA A 293 23.57 13.79 -17.83
CA ALA A 293 24.74 13.79 -18.70
C ALA A 293 25.72 12.70 -18.27
N THR A 294 26.55 12.24 -19.21
CA THR A 294 27.70 11.36 -18.91
C THR A 294 28.81 12.11 -18.19
N GLU A 295 28.85 13.43 -18.30
CA GLU A 295 29.84 14.30 -17.66
C GLU A 295 29.47 14.61 -16.20
N LYS A 296 30.48 15.03 -15.43
CA LYS A 296 30.31 15.46 -14.02
C LYS A 296 29.45 16.72 -13.96
N VAL A 297 28.35 16.66 -13.21
CA VAL A 297 27.42 17.78 -12.99
C VAL A 297 27.89 18.61 -11.79
N PRO A 298 28.13 19.92 -11.95
CA PRO A 298 28.53 20.80 -10.85
C PRO A 298 27.37 21.12 -9.91
N ASN A 299 27.69 21.45 -8.66
CA ASN A 299 26.70 21.82 -7.64
C ASN A 299 26.07 23.21 -7.83
N VAL A 300 26.59 24.01 -8.75
CA VAL A 300 26.06 25.33 -9.14
C VAL A 300 26.06 25.43 -10.66
N ARG A 301 24.97 25.96 -11.22
CA ARG A 301 24.86 26.35 -12.63
C ARG A 301 24.27 27.75 -12.77
N TYR A 302 24.56 28.40 -13.89
CA TYR A 302 23.83 29.61 -14.27
C TYR A 302 22.54 29.22 -15.01
N ASP A 303 21.41 29.72 -14.53
CA ASP A 303 20.12 29.57 -15.21
C ASP A 303 19.82 30.79 -16.07
N ALA A 304 19.92 30.64 -17.39
CA ALA A 304 19.68 31.73 -18.34
C ALA A 304 18.23 32.23 -18.31
N TRP A 305 17.25 31.35 -18.02
CA TRP A 305 15.85 31.73 -17.94
C TRP A 305 15.55 32.44 -16.64
N GLY A 306 16.10 31.98 -15.52
CA GLY A 306 15.98 32.66 -14.22
C GLY A 306 16.87 33.91 -14.10
N GLN A 307 17.85 34.06 -15.00
CA GLN A 307 18.93 35.07 -14.94
C GLN A 307 19.60 35.08 -13.56
N THR A 308 19.90 33.89 -13.04
CA THR A 308 20.42 33.71 -11.68
C THR A 308 21.26 32.45 -11.61
N TYR A 309 22.20 32.42 -10.68
CA TYR A 309 22.83 31.16 -10.29
C TYR A 309 21.85 30.34 -9.47
N VAL A 310 21.81 29.04 -9.76
CA VAL A 310 21.02 28.04 -9.06
C VAL A 310 21.96 26.91 -8.68
N GLY A 311 21.83 26.42 -7.46
CA GLY A 311 22.68 25.35 -6.96
C GLY A 311 22.18 24.83 -5.63
N THR A 312 22.85 23.80 -5.15
CA THR A 312 22.60 23.22 -3.83
C THR A 312 23.91 22.91 -3.11
N THR A 313 23.82 22.80 -1.79
CA THR A 313 24.91 22.30 -0.97
C THR A 313 25.00 20.78 -1.02
N LEU A 314 26.12 20.20 -0.60
CA LEU A 314 26.25 18.74 -0.51
C LEU A 314 25.16 18.17 0.40
N ARG A 315 24.89 18.86 1.52
CA ARG A 315 23.76 18.60 2.41
C ARG A 315 22.44 18.54 1.65
N GLY A 316 22.11 19.55 0.86
CA GLY A 316 20.85 19.59 0.11
C GLY A 316 20.74 18.47 -0.92
N PHE A 317 21.87 18.05 -1.51
CA PHE A 317 21.90 16.91 -2.42
C PHE A 317 21.67 15.57 -1.71
N LEU A 318 22.42 15.32 -0.63
CA LEU A 318 22.27 14.12 0.18
C LEU A 318 20.87 14.03 0.79
N TRP A 319 20.30 15.16 1.19
CA TRP A 319 18.93 15.26 1.67
C TRP A 319 17.91 14.71 0.67
N ASP A 320 17.90 15.25 -0.55
CA ASP A 320 16.92 14.90 -1.57
C ASP A 320 17.08 13.44 -2.03
N LEU A 321 18.33 12.95 -2.07
CA LEU A 321 18.63 11.55 -2.31
C LEU A 321 18.12 10.65 -1.18
N THR A 322 18.31 11.02 0.09
CA THR A 322 17.81 10.24 1.24
C THR A 322 16.29 10.07 1.17
N HIS A 323 15.57 11.13 0.78
CA HIS A 323 14.12 11.10 0.64
C HIS A 323 13.65 10.30 -0.58
N SER A 324 14.47 10.18 -1.63
CA SER A 324 14.13 9.38 -2.80
C SER A 324 14.49 7.90 -2.64
N PHE A 325 15.58 7.60 -1.94
CA PHE A 325 16.18 6.26 -1.84
C PHE A 325 16.04 5.61 -0.45
N GLY A 326 15.39 6.27 0.51
CA GLY A 326 15.13 5.74 1.85
C GLY A 326 16.33 5.89 2.80
N SER A 327 17.50 5.38 2.45
CA SER A 327 18.73 5.63 3.20
C SER A 327 19.91 5.72 2.25
N VAL A 328 20.76 6.72 2.44
CA VAL A 328 21.99 6.91 1.66
C VAL A 328 23.19 6.97 2.58
N ARG A 329 24.35 6.66 2.04
CA ARG A 329 25.62 6.85 2.70
C ARG A 329 26.62 7.51 1.77
N LEU A 330 27.48 8.35 2.33
CA LEU A 330 28.65 8.92 1.66
C LEU A 330 29.89 8.20 2.20
N CYS A 331 30.68 7.57 1.33
CA CYS A 331 31.88 6.83 1.67
C CYS A 331 33.12 7.45 1.02
N GLY A 332 34.09 7.88 1.83
CA GLY A 332 35.46 8.20 1.42
C GLY A 332 36.45 7.09 1.81
N GLU A 333 37.75 7.34 1.70
CA GLU A 333 38.79 6.37 2.09
C GLU A 333 38.82 6.06 3.59
N ARG A 334 38.39 7.00 4.44
CA ARG A 334 38.40 6.87 5.91
C ARG A 334 37.09 7.30 6.58
N GLU A 335 36.11 7.76 5.81
CA GLU A 335 34.93 8.46 6.32
C GLU A 335 33.66 7.82 5.77
N HIS A 336 32.70 7.49 6.65
CA HIS A 336 31.40 6.93 6.28
C HIS A 336 30.26 7.71 6.95
N PHE A 337 29.49 8.47 6.17
CA PHE A 337 28.29 9.15 6.65
C PHE A 337 27.07 8.35 6.25
N ARG A 338 26.16 8.07 7.16
CA ARG A 338 24.87 7.44 6.85
C ARG A 338 23.74 8.39 7.18
N LEU A 339 22.81 8.50 6.26
CA LEU A 339 21.57 9.25 6.39
C LEU A 339 20.40 8.30 6.16
N ALA A 340 19.43 8.32 7.07
CA ALA A 340 18.21 7.54 6.94
C ALA A 340 17.00 8.48 6.94
N CYS A 341 16.10 8.29 5.98
CA CYS A 341 14.80 8.92 5.97
C CYS A 341 13.94 8.22 7.02
N TYR A 342 13.49 8.93 8.05
CA TYR A 342 12.49 8.42 8.99
C TYR A 342 11.08 8.37 8.34
N TRP A 343 10.31 7.27 8.54
CA TRP A 343 8.82 7.25 8.50
C TRP A 343 8.24 5.99 9.21
N PRO A 344 7.21 6.08 10.09
CA PRO A 344 5.81 6.28 9.68
C PRO A 344 4.93 7.26 10.51
N GLY A 345 4.23 8.20 9.84
CA GLY A 345 3.10 8.96 10.42
C GLY A 345 3.21 10.50 10.42
N LYS A 346 4.09 11.09 9.61
CA LYS A 346 4.36 12.52 9.77
C LYS A 346 3.24 13.44 9.29
N LEU A 347 3.09 14.54 10.02
CA LEU A 347 2.20 15.66 9.78
C LEU A 347 2.92 16.75 8.95
N PRO A 348 2.19 17.61 8.21
CA PRO A 348 2.68 18.84 7.57
C PRO A 348 3.85 19.60 8.23
N HIS A 349 3.85 19.71 9.57
CA HIS A 349 4.90 20.42 10.31
C HIS A 349 6.18 19.61 10.48
N ASP A 350 6.10 18.28 10.53
CA ASP A 350 7.29 17.44 10.61
C ASP A 350 8.13 17.55 9.34
N TRP A 351 7.55 17.94 8.19
CA TRP A 351 8.26 18.29 6.96
C TRP A 351 9.13 19.54 7.11
N ARG A 352 8.78 20.42 8.05
CA ARG A 352 9.53 21.64 8.36
C ARG A 352 10.67 21.37 9.33
N ASP A 353 10.53 20.32 10.13
CA ASP A 353 11.44 19.92 11.21
C ASP A 353 12.22 18.63 10.91
N GLU A 354 12.27 18.17 9.66
CA GLU A 354 12.96 16.93 9.32
C GLU A 354 14.47 17.05 9.66
N LEU A 355 14.89 16.37 10.74
CA LEU A 355 16.28 16.27 11.18
C LEU A 355 16.89 14.97 10.64
N LEU A 356 18.11 15.08 10.12
CA LEU A 356 18.94 13.94 9.70
C LEU A 356 19.42 13.18 10.94
N ASP A 357 19.10 11.89 11.06
CA ASP A 357 19.70 11.02 12.06
C ASP A 357 21.02 10.45 11.52
N VAL A 358 22.12 10.69 12.24
CA VAL A 358 23.49 10.36 11.83
C VAL A 358 24.01 9.21 12.69
N THR A 359 23.96 7.99 12.16
CA THR A 359 24.52 6.80 12.83
C THR A 359 25.91 6.47 12.30
N TRP A 360 26.89 6.41 13.21
CA TRP A 360 28.26 5.99 12.91
C TRP A 360 28.49 4.54 13.34
N PRO A 361 29.14 3.69 12.52
CA PRO A 361 29.64 2.41 13.01
C PRO A 361 30.70 2.68 14.09
N LYS A 362 30.60 1.99 15.23
CA LYS A 362 31.61 2.05 16.29
C LYS A 362 32.97 1.68 15.69
N GLU A 363 34.00 2.49 15.96
CA GLU A 363 35.39 2.13 15.67
C GLU A 363 35.63 0.70 16.13
N GLN A 364 35.93 -0.19 15.18
CA GLN A 364 36.55 -1.46 15.52
C GLN A 364 37.93 -1.12 16.04
N VAL A 365 38.04 -0.96 17.36
CA VAL A 365 39.32 -1.01 18.05
C VAL A 365 39.94 -2.35 17.67
N ALA A 366 41.01 -2.30 16.90
CA ALA A 366 41.78 -3.47 16.52
C ALA A 366 42.21 -4.19 17.81
N GLU A 367 41.61 -5.35 18.09
CA GLU A 367 42.12 -6.25 19.12
C GLU A 367 43.50 -6.74 18.67
N LYS A 368 44.52 -6.27 19.40
CA LYS A 368 45.87 -6.83 19.35
C LYS A 368 45.82 -8.30 19.78
N PRO A 369 46.65 -9.17 19.17
CA PRO A 369 46.62 -10.60 19.43
C PRO A 369 47.18 -10.88 20.82
N ALA A 370 46.43 -11.59 21.65
CA ALA A 370 46.94 -12.16 22.89
C ALA A 370 47.28 -13.64 22.67
N SER A 371 48.57 -13.89 22.84
CA SER A 371 49.32 -15.13 22.97
C SER A 371 48.66 -16.28 23.72
N ALA A 372 49.08 -17.48 23.31
CA ALA A 372 49.01 -18.76 24.01
C ALA A 372 49.49 -18.69 25.47
N ASP A 373 48.90 -19.44 26.40
CA ASP A 373 49.21 -20.86 26.67
C ASP A 373 48.40 -21.40 27.87
N GLU A 374 48.08 -22.70 27.78
CA GLU A 374 47.97 -23.71 28.87
C GLU A 374 46.99 -23.49 30.05
N ASN A 375 46.25 -24.47 30.58
CA ASN A 375 46.27 -25.93 30.49
C ASN A 375 44.98 -26.46 31.17
N GLN A 376 44.39 -27.54 30.64
CA GLN A 376 44.23 -28.84 31.33
C GLN A 376 43.16 -29.73 30.69
N GLU A 377 43.65 -30.89 30.28
CA GLU A 377 42.99 -32.10 29.83
C GLU A 377 42.02 -32.67 30.89
N THR A 378 40.97 -33.37 30.47
CA THR A 378 40.85 -34.83 30.75
C THR A 378 39.87 -35.46 29.75
N GLN A 379 40.31 -36.61 29.23
CA GLN A 379 39.76 -37.48 28.18
C GLN A 379 38.49 -38.24 28.59
N THR A 380 37.65 -38.66 27.62
CA THR A 380 37.39 -40.10 27.37
C THR A 380 36.73 -40.35 25.99
N GLU A 381 37.50 -40.99 25.09
CA GLU A 381 37.26 -42.08 24.10
C GLU A 381 35.88 -42.27 23.41
N GLU A 382 35.83 -42.16 22.07
CA GLU A 382 35.85 -43.23 21.01
C GLU A 382 34.47 -43.89 20.77
N ALA A 383 33.92 -44.08 19.55
CA ALA A 383 34.45 -44.59 18.29
C ALA A 383 33.56 -44.11 17.10
N LYS A 384 34.09 -43.60 15.97
CA LYS A 384 34.53 -44.27 14.72
C LYS A 384 33.43 -44.91 13.84
N GLN A 385 33.58 -44.64 12.53
CA GLN A 385 32.98 -45.25 11.31
C GLN A 385 31.62 -44.67 10.87
N ALA A 386 31.31 -44.43 9.60
CA ALA A 386 32.05 -44.44 8.33
C ALA A 386 31.16 -43.73 7.27
N GLU A 387 31.79 -43.05 6.30
CA GLU A 387 31.13 -42.64 5.05
C GLU A 387 30.79 -43.86 4.18
N ALA A 388 29.55 -43.93 3.67
CA ALA A 388 29.14 -44.19 2.27
C ALA A 388 27.59 -44.36 2.18
N PRO A 389 26.97 -44.48 0.99
CA PRO A 389 26.06 -43.48 0.41
C PRO A 389 24.58 -43.89 0.50
N ILE A 390 23.68 -42.96 0.81
CA ILE A 390 22.23 -43.21 0.65
C ILE A 390 21.77 -42.61 -0.67
N GLN A 391 21.45 -43.53 -1.57
CA GLN A 391 20.81 -43.35 -2.86
C GLN A 391 19.59 -42.44 -2.77
N ALA A 392 19.46 -41.54 -3.74
CA ALA A 392 18.21 -40.84 -4.02
C ALA A 392 17.10 -41.88 -4.32
N PRO A 393 15.94 -41.83 -3.65
CA PRO A 393 14.81 -42.59 -4.11
C PRO A 393 14.27 -41.92 -5.38
N MET A 394 14.35 -42.65 -6.49
CA MET A 394 13.52 -42.43 -7.67
C MET A 394 12.07 -42.26 -7.24
N ILE A 395 11.49 -41.08 -7.48
CA ILE A 395 10.05 -40.89 -7.45
C ILE A 395 9.51 -41.62 -8.68
N VAL A 396 9.00 -42.82 -8.45
CA VAL A 396 8.10 -43.52 -9.37
C VAL A 396 6.82 -42.69 -9.43
N ALA A 397 6.47 -42.21 -10.62
CA ALA A 397 5.16 -41.65 -10.91
C ALA A 397 4.12 -42.76 -10.71
N ASN A 398 3.50 -42.78 -9.53
CA ASN A 398 2.25 -43.51 -9.33
C ASN A 398 1.13 -42.57 -9.74
N ASP A 399 0.38 -42.96 -10.77
CA ASP A 399 -0.96 -42.43 -11.07
C ASP A 399 -1.85 -42.63 -9.83
N GLN A 400 -1.89 -41.61 -8.97
CA GLN A 400 -2.77 -41.58 -7.82
C GLN A 400 -4.16 -41.15 -8.30
N VAL A 401 -5.13 -42.03 -8.08
CA VAL A 401 -6.56 -41.67 -8.03
C VAL A 401 -6.70 -40.33 -7.29
N PRO A 402 -7.40 -39.33 -7.83
CA PRO A 402 -7.46 -38.01 -7.24
C PRO A 402 -8.12 -38.07 -5.85
N THR A 403 -7.35 -38.04 -4.78
CA THR A 403 -7.90 -38.02 -3.41
C THR A 403 -8.08 -36.58 -2.94
N LEU A 404 -9.25 -36.27 -2.36
CA LEU A 404 -9.48 -35.04 -1.61
C LEU A 404 -8.57 -34.95 -0.37
N SER A 405 -8.50 -33.75 0.24
CA SER A 405 -7.59 -33.49 1.35
C SER A 405 -7.91 -34.33 2.60
N LYS A 406 -6.89 -34.92 3.23
CA LYS A 406 -7.01 -35.68 4.49
C LYS A 406 -6.78 -34.85 5.76
N ALA A 407 -6.53 -33.54 5.63
CA ALA A 407 -6.25 -32.68 6.78
C ALA A 407 -7.47 -32.58 7.71
N ALA A 408 -7.25 -32.50 9.03
CA ALA A 408 -8.32 -32.31 10.02
C ALA A 408 -9.12 -31.03 9.74
N VAL A 409 -8.43 -29.95 9.35
CA VAL A 409 -9.03 -28.71 8.87
C VAL A 409 -8.42 -28.37 7.50
N PRO A 410 -9.14 -28.56 6.38
CA PRO A 410 -8.63 -28.21 5.08
C PRO A 410 -8.38 -26.70 4.97
N GLN A 411 -7.17 -26.32 4.53
CA GLN A 411 -6.76 -24.91 4.43
C GLN A 411 -7.35 -24.21 3.19
N ALA A 412 -8.67 -24.05 3.13
CA ALA A 412 -9.39 -23.35 2.08
C ALA A 412 -10.08 -22.09 2.63
N SER A 413 -10.22 -21.03 1.84
CA SER A 413 -11.02 -19.86 2.20
C SER A 413 -12.48 -20.05 1.77
N LEU A 414 -13.44 -19.53 2.54
CA LEU A 414 -14.86 -19.66 2.20
C LEU A 414 -15.22 -19.10 0.81
N PRO A 415 -14.67 -17.95 0.35
CA PRO A 415 -14.95 -17.46 -1.00
C PRO A 415 -14.50 -18.45 -2.09
N LEU A 416 -13.38 -19.15 -1.88
CA LEU A 416 -12.92 -20.19 -2.81
C LEU A 416 -13.84 -21.42 -2.76
N VAL A 417 -14.26 -21.82 -1.57
CA VAL A 417 -15.21 -22.93 -1.35
C VAL A 417 -16.53 -22.65 -2.08
N MET A 418 -17.08 -21.45 -1.92
CA MET A 418 -18.32 -21.02 -2.57
C MET A 418 -18.17 -20.88 -4.09
N LYS A 419 -17.05 -20.33 -4.57
CA LYS A 419 -16.76 -20.24 -6.02
C LYS A 419 -16.73 -21.63 -6.67
N LEU A 420 -16.08 -22.61 -6.03
CA LEU A 420 -16.01 -23.98 -6.55
C LEU A 420 -17.34 -24.74 -6.40
N ALA A 421 -18.14 -24.40 -5.38
CA ALA A 421 -19.53 -24.84 -5.31
C ALA A 421 -20.32 -24.34 -6.52
N GLY A 422 -20.16 -23.07 -6.94
CA GLY A 422 -20.79 -22.52 -8.14
C GLY A 422 -20.38 -23.20 -9.44
N VAL A 423 -19.10 -23.56 -9.59
CA VAL A 423 -18.62 -24.33 -10.75
C VAL A 423 -19.30 -25.69 -10.83
N LEU A 424 -19.34 -26.41 -9.70
CA LEU A 424 -19.99 -27.71 -9.64
C LEU A 424 -21.51 -27.60 -9.76
N TYR A 425 -22.10 -26.52 -9.24
CA TYR A 425 -23.52 -26.21 -9.37
C TYR A 425 -23.92 -26.04 -10.84
N ALA A 426 -23.12 -25.29 -11.62
CA ALA A 426 -23.35 -25.10 -13.04
C ALA A 426 -23.15 -26.39 -13.86
N ALA A 427 -22.14 -27.19 -13.51
CA ALA A 427 -21.83 -28.43 -14.22
C ALA A 427 -22.74 -29.63 -13.81
N GLY A 428 -23.32 -29.58 -12.62
CA GLY A 428 -24.05 -30.67 -11.97
C GLY A 428 -23.17 -31.83 -11.48
N LYS A 429 -22.17 -32.22 -12.28
CA LYS A 429 -21.15 -33.22 -11.94
C LYS A 429 -19.89 -33.04 -12.78
N GLY A 430 -18.77 -33.58 -12.31
CA GLY A 430 -17.54 -33.66 -13.10
C GLY A 430 -16.36 -34.19 -12.30
N SER A 431 -15.28 -34.57 -12.99
CA SER A 431 -14.00 -34.81 -12.34
C SER A 431 -13.36 -33.49 -11.90
N LEU A 432 -12.41 -33.55 -10.97
CA LEU A 432 -11.73 -32.36 -10.48
C LEU A 432 -11.05 -31.57 -11.62
N ASP A 433 -10.42 -32.27 -12.56
CA ASP A 433 -9.69 -31.62 -13.65
C ASP A 433 -10.66 -30.98 -14.66
N GLU A 434 -11.76 -31.65 -15.01
CA GLU A 434 -12.83 -31.08 -15.87
C GLU A 434 -13.45 -29.81 -15.28
N LEU A 435 -13.74 -29.82 -13.98
CA LEU A 435 -14.35 -28.66 -13.31
C LEU A 435 -13.38 -27.48 -13.26
N LEU A 436 -12.09 -27.74 -13.04
CA LEU A 436 -11.07 -26.69 -13.08
C LEU A 436 -10.85 -26.17 -14.50
N GLU A 437 -10.93 -27.04 -15.51
CA GLU A 437 -10.84 -26.67 -16.92
C GLU A 437 -11.92 -25.68 -17.35
N GLY A 438 -13.11 -25.79 -16.77
CA GLY A 438 -14.22 -24.85 -16.97
C GLY A 438 -14.00 -23.43 -16.40
N LEU A 439 -12.95 -23.20 -15.61
CA LEU A 439 -12.60 -21.87 -15.09
C LEU A 439 -11.60 -21.14 -16.00
N SER A 440 -11.77 -19.83 -16.14
CA SER A 440 -10.83 -18.95 -16.85
C SER A 440 -9.43 -18.95 -16.21
N ASP A 441 -8.39 -18.78 -17.02
CA ASP A 441 -6.98 -18.86 -16.57
C ASP A 441 -6.63 -17.86 -15.47
N GLN A 442 -7.25 -16.67 -15.46
CA GLN A 442 -7.05 -15.65 -14.42
C GLN A 442 -7.75 -16.00 -13.09
N GLY A 443 -8.71 -16.94 -13.10
CA GLY A 443 -9.54 -17.30 -11.95
C GLY A 443 -9.40 -18.75 -11.48
N ARG A 444 -8.58 -19.58 -12.16
CA ARG A 444 -8.38 -20.99 -11.86
C ARG A 444 -7.49 -21.18 -10.61
N PRO A 445 -7.99 -21.81 -9.53
CA PRO A 445 -7.15 -22.12 -8.38
C PRO A 445 -6.19 -23.27 -8.68
N ALA A 446 -5.05 -23.30 -7.99
CA ALA A 446 -4.16 -24.46 -8.02
C ALA A 446 -4.90 -25.73 -7.58
N LYS A 447 -4.60 -26.88 -8.21
CA LYS A 447 -5.27 -28.18 -7.94
C LYS A 447 -5.32 -28.53 -6.46
N GLY A 448 -4.24 -28.30 -5.70
CA GLY A 448 -4.19 -28.52 -4.25
C GLY A 448 -5.08 -27.58 -3.41
N ASN A 449 -5.44 -26.39 -3.91
CA ASN A 449 -6.42 -25.53 -3.26
C ASN A 449 -7.85 -26.01 -3.56
N ALA A 450 -8.09 -26.48 -4.79
CA ALA A 450 -9.37 -27.03 -5.20
C ALA A 450 -9.71 -28.32 -4.43
N THR A 451 -8.76 -29.24 -4.26
CA THR A 451 -8.97 -30.47 -3.46
C THR A 451 -9.32 -30.15 -2.00
N ARG A 452 -8.70 -29.12 -1.41
CA ARG A 452 -9.02 -28.67 -0.05
C ARG A 452 -10.41 -28.04 0.04
N ALA A 453 -10.80 -27.26 -0.96
CA ALA A 453 -12.10 -26.60 -0.98
C ALA A 453 -13.27 -27.59 -1.22
N TYR A 454 -13.12 -28.53 -2.15
CA TYR A 454 -14.11 -29.59 -2.36
C TYR A 454 -14.22 -30.52 -1.14
N GLU A 455 -13.13 -30.75 -0.41
CA GLU A 455 -13.21 -31.48 0.87
C GLU A 455 -14.06 -30.74 1.91
N VAL A 456 -13.97 -29.41 1.98
CA VAL A 456 -14.86 -28.61 2.85
C VAL A 456 -16.32 -28.77 2.43
N LEU A 457 -16.62 -28.67 1.14
CA LEU A 457 -18.00 -28.87 0.62
C LEU A 457 -18.53 -30.26 0.93
N ARG A 458 -17.68 -31.29 0.81
CA ARG A 458 -18.04 -32.68 1.13
C ARG A 458 -18.36 -32.83 2.61
N ARG A 459 -17.52 -32.26 3.49
CA ARG A 459 -17.76 -32.28 4.95
C ARG A 459 -18.96 -31.45 5.37
N ALA A 460 -19.25 -30.35 4.68
CA ALA A 460 -20.48 -29.58 4.87
C ALA A 460 -21.73 -30.27 4.28
N ASN A 461 -21.60 -31.49 3.74
CA ASN A 461 -22.69 -32.29 3.17
C ASN A 461 -23.35 -31.67 1.93
N LEU A 462 -22.63 -30.82 1.20
CA LEU A 462 -23.12 -30.10 0.01
C LEU A 462 -22.84 -30.86 -1.30
N ILE A 463 -21.90 -31.79 -1.28
CA ILE A 463 -21.48 -32.57 -2.46
C ILE A 463 -21.21 -34.03 -2.06
N ASP A 464 -21.29 -34.93 -3.04
CA ASP A 464 -20.77 -36.29 -2.93
C ASP A 464 -19.49 -36.46 -3.75
N PHE A 465 -18.62 -37.36 -3.30
CA PHE A 465 -17.39 -37.73 -4.01
C PHE A 465 -17.19 -39.24 -3.95
N ASP A 466 -17.23 -39.90 -5.11
CA ASP A 466 -17.11 -41.36 -5.23
C ASP A 466 -15.65 -41.86 -5.43
N GLY A 467 -14.68 -40.94 -5.39
CA GLY A 467 -13.26 -41.22 -5.66
C GLY A 467 -12.79 -40.76 -7.04
N ALA A 468 -13.70 -40.47 -7.97
CA ALA A 468 -13.37 -39.97 -9.30
C ALA A 468 -14.20 -38.75 -9.71
N VAL A 469 -15.48 -38.73 -9.36
CA VAL A 469 -16.47 -37.73 -9.78
C VAL A 469 -17.03 -37.00 -8.57
N LEU A 470 -17.09 -35.68 -8.68
CA LEU A 470 -17.80 -34.80 -7.75
C LEU A 470 -19.23 -34.62 -8.25
N LEU A 471 -20.21 -34.82 -7.37
CA LEU A 471 -21.63 -34.71 -7.66
C LEU A 471 -22.25 -33.60 -6.78
N ALA A 472 -22.95 -32.66 -7.40
CA ALA A 472 -23.73 -31.65 -6.69
C ALA A 472 -24.91 -32.32 -5.96
N ARG A 473 -25.17 -31.92 -4.71
CA ARG A 473 -26.40 -32.27 -4.01
C ARG A 473 -27.44 -31.15 -4.06
N LYS A 474 -28.69 -31.47 -3.71
CA LYS A 474 -29.81 -30.51 -3.69
C LYS A 474 -29.61 -29.37 -2.68
N GLU A 475 -28.80 -29.60 -1.67
CA GLU A 475 -28.43 -28.60 -0.67
C GLU A 475 -27.68 -27.41 -1.32
N LEU A 476 -27.04 -27.58 -2.48
CA LEU A 476 -26.47 -26.47 -3.24
C LEU A 476 -27.53 -25.54 -3.84
N ASP A 477 -28.71 -26.05 -4.21
CA ASP A 477 -29.83 -25.19 -4.66
C ASP A 477 -30.31 -24.29 -3.50
N ALA A 478 -30.44 -24.87 -2.30
CA ALA A 478 -30.79 -24.11 -1.10
C ALA A 478 -29.70 -23.09 -0.75
N LEU A 479 -28.42 -23.46 -0.89
CA LEU A 479 -27.29 -22.56 -0.68
C LEU A 479 -27.34 -21.34 -1.63
N ASP A 480 -27.59 -21.55 -2.93
CA ASP A 480 -27.72 -20.47 -3.92
C ASP A 480 -28.93 -19.57 -3.60
N SER A 481 -30.08 -20.16 -3.28
CA SER A 481 -31.29 -19.42 -2.90
C SER A 481 -31.05 -18.53 -1.67
N ASN A 482 -30.35 -19.05 -0.65
CA ASN A 482 -30.04 -18.31 0.56
C ASN A 482 -29.03 -17.18 0.31
N LEU A 483 -28.03 -17.38 -0.56
CA LEU A 483 -27.11 -16.33 -0.97
C LEU A 483 -27.84 -15.16 -1.64
N ARG A 484 -28.78 -15.47 -2.55
CA ARG A 484 -29.58 -14.45 -3.26
C ARG A 484 -30.51 -13.70 -2.33
N ALA A 485 -31.07 -14.38 -1.33
CA ALA A 485 -31.91 -13.78 -0.31
C ALA A 485 -31.11 -13.03 0.78
N GLY A 486 -29.78 -13.17 0.80
CA GLY A 486 -28.92 -12.65 1.86
C GLY A 486 -29.16 -13.32 3.21
N ASP A 487 -29.62 -14.58 3.23
CA ASP A 487 -29.86 -15.35 4.45
C ASP A 487 -28.61 -16.12 4.88
N LEU A 488 -27.67 -15.40 5.50
CA LEU A 488 -26.41 -15.97 5.97
C LEU A 488 -26.59 -16.94 7.15
N ASP A 489 -27.71 -16.86 7.87
CA ASP A 489 -27.99 -17.72 9.01
C ASP A 489 -28.30 -19.14 8.53
N GLU A 490 -29.11 -19.29 7.48
CA GLU A 490 -29.37 -20.60 6.87
C GLU A 490 -28.12 -21.20 6.20
N ILE A 491 -27.28 -20.36 5.58
CA ILE A 491 -25.98 -20.83 5.04
C ILE A 491 -25.08 -21.32 6.17
N SER A 492 -25.01 -20.58 7.29
CA SER A 492 -24.26 -21.02 8.47
C SER A 492 -24.75 -22.37 9.00
N LYS A 493 -26.08 -22.59 9.06
CA LYS A 493 -26.67 -23.88 9.46
C LYS A 493 -26.22 -25.03 8.56
N GLN A 494 -26.16 -24.83 7.24
CA GLN A 494 -25.64 -25.86 6.33
C GLN A 494 -24.17 -26.20 6.62
N PHE A 495 -23.35 -25.18 6.92
CA PHE A 495 -21.95 -25.38 7.27
C PHE A 495 -21.73 -25.99 8.67
N GLN A 496 -22.74 -26.05 9.53
CA GLN A 496 -22.63 -26.78 10.82
C GLN A 496 -22.47 -28.29 10.62
N ASN A 497 -22.82 -28.85 9.46
CA ASN A 497 -22.49 -30.25 9.13
C ASN A 497 -20.97 -30.51 9.07
N TYR A 498 -20.17 -29.45 8.94
CA TYR A 498 -18.71 -29.54 9.02
C TYR A 498 -18.26 -29.34 10.48
N ASP A 499 -17.91 -30.43 11.17
CA ASP A 499 -17.58 -30.46 12.61
C ASP A 499 -16.67 -29.32 13.09
N ALA A 500 -15.64 -28.98 12.32
CA ALA A 500 -14.71 -27.91 12.70
C ALA A 500 -15.40 -26.54 12.77
N TYR A 501 -16.33 -26.27 11.84
CA TYR A 501 -17.14 -25.05 11.85
C TYR A 501 -18.08 -25.04 13.06
N GLU A 502 -18.78 -26.15 13.33
CA GLU A 502 -19.67 -26.26 14.49
C GLU A 502 -18.95 -26.04 15.82
N LEU A 503 -17.76 -26.63 15.98
CA LEU A 503 -16.94 -26.49 17.19
C LEU A 503 -16.57 -25.03 17.47
N ILE A 504 -16.14 -24.28 16.46
CA ILE A 504 -15.80 -22.86 16.61
C ILE A 504 -17.04 -22.03 16.90
N LEU A 505 -18.15 -22.28 16.21
CA LEU A 505 -19.40 -21.56 16.47
C LEU A 505 -19.90 -21.79 17.90
N SER A 506 -19.82 -23.03 18.38
CA SER A 506 -20.20 -23.40 19.74
C SER A 506 -19.30 -22.73 20.78
N ALA A 507 -17.98 -22.72 20.54
CA ALA A 507 -17.03 -22.04 21.42
C ALA A 507 -17.23 -20.51 21.45
N LEU A 508 -17.58 -19.90 20.31
CA LEU A 508 -17.95 -18.48 20.24
C LEU A 508 -19.21 -18.21 21.08
N LYS A 509 -20.27 -19.01 20.92
CA LYS A 509 -21.52 -18.86 21.68
C LYS A 509 -21.32 -19.03 23.19
N GLU A 510 -20.53 -20.02 23.60
CA GLU A 510 -20.25 -20.32 25.01
C GLU A 510 -19.43 -19.19 25.66
N LYS A 511 -18.30 -18.82 25.04
CA LYS A 511 -17.34 -17.87 25.63
C LYS A 511 -17.67 -16.41 25.33
N GLY A 512 -18.52 -16.13 24.34
CA GLY A 512 -18.80 -14.81 23.80
C GLY A 512 -17.66 -14.17 23.01
N SER A 513 -16.41 -14.62 23.22
CA SER A 513 -15.22 -14.14 22.51
C SER A 513 -14.13 -15.21 22.45
N LEU A 514 -13.32 -15.17 21.38
CA LEU A 514 -12.15 -16.02 21.20
C LEU A 514 -10.92 -15.16 20.86
N ASP A 515 -9.82 -15.44 21.55
CA ASP A 515 -8.50 -14.90 21.22
C ASP A 515 -7.85 -15.74 20.11
N ARG A 516 -7.07 -15.09 19.24
CA ARG A 516 -6.47 -15.76 18.07
C ARG A 516 -5.61 -16.98 18.40
N LYS A 517 -5.00 -16.98 19.59
CA LYS A 517 -4.08 -18.02 20.05
C LYS A 517 -4.80 -19.29 20.55
N ASP A 518 -6.08 -19.19 20.90
CA ASP A 518 -6.81 -20.29 21.55
C ASP A 518 -7.59 -21.16 20.56
N VAL A 519 -7.78 -20.68 19.32
CA VAL A 519 -8.57 -21.36 18.29
C VAL A 519 -7.99 -22.73 17.91
N ASN A 520 -6.65 -22.83 17.76
CA ASN A 520 -6.00 -24.11 17.48
C ASN A 520 -6.27 -25.14 18.57
N LYS A 521 -6.13 -24.74 19.84
CA LYS A 521 -6.34 -25.64 20.98
C LYS A 521 -7.77 -26.17 21.05
N ILE A 522 -8.76 -25.32 20.70
CA ILE A 522 -10.17 -25.72 20.63
C ILE A 522 -10.39 -26.76 19.54
N LEU A 523 -9.82 -26.54 18.35
CA LEU A 523 -9.94 -27.47 17.23
C LEU A 523 -9.21 -28.80 17.48
N GLU A 524 -7.99 -28.75 18.02
CA GLU A 524 -7.21 -29.94 18.36
C GLU A 524 -7.92 -30.81 19.40
N ALA A 525 -8.49 -30.18 20.44
CA ALA A 525 -9.25 -30.88 21.46
C ALA A 525 -10.56 -31.47 20.93
N GLY A 526 -11.28 -30.75 20.06
CA GLY A 526 -12.58 -31.17 19.55
C GLY A 526 -12.51 -32.19 18.40
N LEU A 527 -11.52 -32.08 17.51
CA LEU A 527 -11.35 -32.95 16.35
C LEU A 527 -10.43 -34.16 16.62
N ASN A 528 -9.76 -34.18 17.77
CA ASN A 528 -8.76 -35.19 18.13
C ASN A 528 -7.67 -35.36 17.06
N ALA A 529 -7.25 -34.25 16.44
CA ALA A 529 -6.26 -34.21 15.37
C ALA A 529 -5.60 -32.83 15.28
N GLU A 530 -4.36 -32.79 14.79
CA GLU A 530 -3.60 -31.54 14.68
C GLU A 530 -4.20 -30.59 13.62
N ALA A 531 -4.39 -29.31 14.00
CA ALA A 531 -4.91 -28.27 13.12
C ALA A 531 -3.86 -27.19 12.84
N ALA A 532 -3.48 -27.03 11.57
CA ALA A 532 -2.53 -26.00 11.17
C ALA A 532 -3.07 -24.59 11.51
N GLN A 533 -2.24 -23.74 12.11
CA GLN A 533 -2.64 -22.41 12.58
C GLN A 533 -3.31 -21.54 11.51
N ASP A 534 -2.77 -21.52 10.30
CA ASP A 534 -3.35 -20.78 9.18
C ASP A 534 -4.73 -21.32 8.75
N ALA A 535 -4.96 -22.63 8.87
CA ALA A 535 -6.23 -23.25 8.54
C ALA A 535 -7.31 -22.86 9.58
N SER A 536 -6.95 -22.86 10.86
CA SER A 536 -7.81 -22.45 11.96
C SER A 536 -8.21 -20.97 11.87
N VAL A 537 -7.26 -20.07 11.59
CA VAL A 537 -7.57 -18.64 11.39
C VAL A 537 -8.50 -18.42 10.19
N ARG A 538 -8.30 -19.17 9.10
CA ARG A 538 -9.20 -19.11 7.93
C ARG A 538 -10.58 -19.62 8.28
N LEU A 539 -10.70 -20.69 9.06
CA LEU A 539 -11.98 -21.24 9.49
C LEU A 539 -12.79 -20.23 10.31
N VAL A 540 -12.16 -19.50 11.25
CA VAL A 540 -12.87 -18.47 12.03
C VAL A 540 -13.47 -17.40 11.11
N ARG A 541 -12.76 -17.02 10.04
CA ARG A 541 -13.29 -16.07 9.04
C ARG A 541 -14.53 -16.58 8.30
N TYR A 542 -14.84 -17.88 8.31
CA TYR A 542 -16.08 -18.38 7.74
C TYR A 542 -17.27 -17.85 8.55
N HIS A 543 -17.16 -17.85 9.89
CA HIS A 543 -18.20 -17.30 10.76
C HIS A 543 -18.36 -15.79 10.53
N THR A 544 -17.27 -15.05 10.34
CA THR A 544 -17.33 -13.63 9.99
C THR A 544 -18.03 -13.39 8.65
N LEU A 545 -17.62 -14.13 7.61
CA LEU A 545 -18.19 -14.04 6.27
C LEU A 545 -19.68 -14.43 6.20
N LEU A 546 -20.14 -15.24 7.14
CA LEU A 546 -21.53 -15.67 7.30
C LEU A 546 -22.27 -14.91 8.42
N GLY A 547 -21.73 -13.78 8.91
CA GLY A 547 -22.42 -12.93 9.87
C GLY A 547 -22.64 -13.54 11.27
N GLN A 548 -21.95 -14.63 11.60
CA GLN A 548 -22.03 -15.33 12.89
C GLN A 548 -20.97 -14.90 13.89
N ALA A 549 -19.94 -14.20 13.42
CA ALA A 549 -18.88 -13.64 14.24
C ALA A 549 -18.48 -12.27 13.69
N TRP A 550 -17.75 -11.50 14.47
CA TRP A 550 -17.18 -10.23 14.02
C TRP A 550 -15.87 -9.93 14.75
N THR A 551 -15.04 -9.09 14.14
CA THR A 551 -13.71 -8.74 14.63
C THR A 551 -13.76 -7.42 15.38
N ASP A 552 -13.25 -7.44 16.61
CA ASP A 552 -13.10 -6.26 17.46
C ASP A 552 -11.67 -6.21 18.02
N GLY A 553 -10.82 -5.42 17.38
CA GLY A 553 -9.39 -5.41 17.65
C GLY A 553 -8.73 -6.78 17.36
N ASP A 554 -8.13 -7.38 18.39
CA ASP A 554 -7.45 -8.67 18.31
C ASP A 554 -8.34 -9.88 18.64
N LYS A 555 -9.62 -9.64 18.95
CA LYS A 555 -10.58 -10.67 19.35
C LYS A 555 -11.61 -10.94 18.26
N TRP A 556 -12.08 -12.18 18.22
CA TRP A 556 -13.31 -12.54 17.50
C TRP A 556 -14.44 -12.65 18.51
N LEU A 557 -15.52 -11.93 18.26
CA LEU A 557 -16.70 -11.90 19.10
C LEU A 557 -17.82 -12.73 18.49
N ASP A 558 -18.64 -13.31 19.34
CA ASP A 558 -19.90 -13.92 18.93
C ASP A 558 -20.80 -12.85 18.28
N GLY A 559 -21.33 -13.19 17.12
CA GLY A 559 -22.27 -12.37 16.36
C GLY A 559 -23.50 -13.15 15.92
N SER A 560 -23.72 -14.36 16.47
CA SER A 560 -24.76 -15.28 16.03
C SER A 560 -26.13 -15.02 16.66
N ASN A 561 -26.21 -14.17 17.70
CA ASN A 561 -27.48 -13.88 18.36
C ASN A 561 -28.40 -13.02 17.48
N ARG A 562 -29.71 -13.29 17.54
CA ARG A 562 -30.78 -12.57 16.82
C ARG A 562 -31.87 -12.21 17.85
N PRO A 563 -31.69 -11.13 18.63
CA PRO A 563 -32.64 -10.77 19.68
C PRO A 563 -34.02 -10.46 19.08
N GLU A 564 -35.07 -10.73 19.86
CA GLU A 564 -36.42 -10.30 19.50
C GLU A 564 -36.52 -8.76 19.49
N GLN A 565 -37.58 -8.24 18.88
CA GLN A 565 -37.72 -6.80 18.66
C GLN A 565 -37.58 -5.98 19.95
N ASP A 566 -38.26 -6.37 21.03
CA ASP A 566 -38.21 -5.59 22.28
C ASP A 566 -36.83 -5.66 22.95
N GLU A 567 -36.20 -6.84 22.97
CA GLU A 567 -34.83 -7.00 23.46
C GLU A 567 -33.81 -6.17 22.65
N TYR A 568 -33.99 -6.10 21.33
CA TYR A 568 -33.20 -5.25 20.45
C TYR A 568 -33.30 -3.79 20.87
N PHE A 569 -34.51 -3.27 21.09
CA PHE A 569 -34.73 -1.87 21.48
C PHE A 569 -34.24 -1.57 22.90
N GLU A 570 -34.41 -2.48 23.85
CA GLU A 570 -33.88 -2.33 25.20
C GLU A 570 -32.34 -2.30 25.20
N ALA A 571 -31.69 -3.17 24.42
CA ALA A 571 -30.24 -3.15 24.28
C ALA A 571 -29.74 -1.93 23.51
N ALA A 572 -30.48 -1.48 22.49
CA ALA A 572 -30.15 -0.25 21.76
C ALA A 572 -30.24 0.98 22.67
N ASN A 573 -31.30 1.10 23.48
CA ASN A 573 -31.44 2.18 24.45
C ASN A 573 -30.28 2.19 25.47
N ARG A 574 -29.94 1.03 26.03
CA ARG A 574 -28.79 0.91 26.95
C ARG A 574 -27.47 1.29 26.29
N ALA A 575 -27.19 0.77 25.09
CA ALA A 575 -25.96 1.10 24.37
C ALA A 575 -25.88 2.59 24.01
N PHE A 576 -27.00 3.20 23.62
CA PHE A 576 -27.09 4.63 23.36
C PHE A 576 -26.77 5.45 24.62
N ASP A 577 -27.42 5.13 25.74
CA ASP A 577 -27.26 5.85 27.01
C ASP A 577 -25.81 5.78 27.55
N GLU A 578 -25.06 4.74 27.19
CA GLU A 578 -23.65 4.59 27.58
C GLU A 578 -22.67 5.39 26.71
N VAL A 579 -22.98 5.61 25.43
CA VAL A 579 -22.06 6.27 24.48
C VAL A 579 -22.48 7.69 24.09
N ALA A 580 -23.71 8.09 24.38
CA ALA A 580 -24.23 9.39 24.00
C ALA A 580 -23.60 10.52 24.81
N VAL A 581 -23.24 11.61 24.11
CA VAL A 581 -22.84 12.89 24.70
C VAL A 581 -23.84 13.92 24.22
N ASP A 582 -24.43 14.70 25.14
CA ASP A 582 -25.47 15.69 24.84
C ASP A 582 -26.69 15.13 24.09
N ASN A 583 -27.12 13.90 24.43
CA ASN A 583 -28.19 13.14 23.74
C ASN A 583 -27.91 12.84 22.27
N ILE A 584 -26.64 12.77 21.88
CA ILE A 584 -26.18 12.44 20.54
C ILE A 584 -25.11 11.34 20.64
N ALA A 585 -25.29 10.25 19.91
CA ALA A 585 -24.33 9.16 19.80
C ALA A 585 -23.84 9.01 18.36
N LYS A 586 -22.53 8.90 18.17
CA LYS A 586 -21.94 8.53 16.87
C LYS A 586 -22.14 7.04 16.66
N VAL A 587 -22.51 6.64 15.44
CA VAL A 587 -22.75 5.22 15.12
C VAL A 587 -21.46 4.40 15.26
N ALA A 588 -20.29 4.98 14.98
CA ALA A 588 -18.99 4.34 15.19
C ALA A 588 -18.72 3.92 16.65
N ASP A 589 -19.29 4.62 17.63
CA ASP A 589 -19.16 4.29 19.05
C ASP A 589 -20.33 3.40 19.52
N PHE A 590 -21.53 3.73 19.04
CA PHE A 590 -22.77 3.03 19.37
C PHE A 590 -22.81 1.59 18.85
N LEU A 591 -22.54 1.37 17.57
CA LEU A 591 -22.77 0.07 16.91
C LEU A 591 -21.87 -1.04 17.50
N PRO A 592 -20.56 -0.83 17.70
CA PRO A 592 -19.73 -1.84 18.38
C PRO A 592 -20.19 -2.10 19.82
N ARG A 593 -20.62 -1.06 20.56
CA ARG A 593 -21.11 -1.23 21.93
C ARG A 593 -22.40 -2.05 21.97
N PHE A 594 -23.33 -1.74 21.08
CA PHE A 594 -24.57 -2.48 20.89
C PHE A 594 -24.30 -3.95 20.54
N CYS A 595 -23.46 -4.21 19.53
CA CYS A 595 -23.11 -5.56 19.08
C CYS A 595 -22.46 -6.40 20.19
N ARG A 596 -21.58 -5.82 21.02
CA ARG A 596 -21.01 -6.50 22.20
C ARG A 596 -22.07 -6.88 23.23
N ALA A 597 -23.00 -5.96 23.50
CA ALA A 597 -24.04 -6.16 24.50
C ALA A 597 -25.05 -7.25 24.09
N THR A 598 -25.36 -7.33 22.79
CA THR A 598 -26.35 -8.27 22.26
C THR A 598 -25.75 -9.56 21.70
N ARG A 599 -24.41 -9.68 21.61
CA ARG A 599 -23.72 -10.77 20.88
C ARG A 599 -24.21 -10.91 19.44
N MET A 600 -24.53 -9.77 18.83
CA MET A 600 -25.02 -9.67 17.46
C MET A 600 -23.90 -9.15 16.56
N SER A 601 -23.79 -9.66 15.34
CA SER A 601 -22.82 -9.10 14.39
C SER A 601 -23.29 -7.74 13.87
N PRO A 602 -22.36 -6.85 13.47
CA PRO A 602 -22.71 -5.56 12.88
C PRO A 602 -23.57 -5.68 11.62
N TRP A 603 -23.37 -6.75 10.83
CA TRP A 603 -24.21 -7.07 9.68
C TRP A 603 -25.66 -7.32 10.09
N ALA A 604 -25.87 -8.20 11.07
CA ALA A 604 -27.20 -8.53 11.55
C ALA A 604 -27.86 -7.31 12.22
N ALA A 605 -27.09 -6.53 12.98
CA ALA A 605 -27.57 -5.31 13.63
C ALA A 605 -28.03 -4.26 12.60
N ALA A 606 -27.30 -4.10 11.49
CA ALA A 606 -27.67 -3.19 10.41
C ALA A 606 -28.93 -3.66 9.68
N ARG A 607 -29.05 -4.96 9.41
CA ARG A 607 -30.26 -5.56 8.80
C ARG A 607 -31.48 -5.37 9.70
N ALA A 608 -31.37 -5.68 10.98
CA ALA A 608 -32.46 -5.48 11.94
C ALA A 608 -32.85 -3.99 12.06
N ALA A 609 -31.89 -3.07 11.97
CA ALA A 609 -32.19 -1.64 11.95
C ALA A 609 -32.99 -1.21 10.71
N GLN A 610 -32.78 -1.86 9.56
CA GLN A 610 -33.61 -1.65 8.36
C GLN A 610 -35.03 -2.16 8.59
N ASP A 611 -35.17 -3.38 9.11
CA ASP A 611 -36.47 -4.00 9.39
C ASP A 611 -37.26 -3.19 10.44
N TYR A 612 -36.57 -2.59 11.40
CA TYR A 612 -37.16 -1.80 12.48
C TYR A 612 -37.08 -0.29 12.30
N ALA A 613 -36.77 0.19 11.08
CA ALA A 613 -36.53 1.61 10.80
C ALA A 613 -37.66 2.54 11.30
N LYS A 614 -38.92 2.11 11.16
CA LYS A 614 -40.10 2.87 11.61
C LYS A 614 -40.08 3.11 13.13
N ARG A 615 -39.78 2.10 13.93
CA ARG A 615 -39.72 2.26 15.40
C ARG A 615 -38.44 2.97 15.83
N LEU A 616 -37.31 2.69 15.18
CA LEU A 616 -36.05 3.43 15.42
C LEU A 616 -36.22 4.93 15.21
N SER A 617 -36.90 5.35 14.14
CA SER A 617 -37.16 6.77 13.87
C SER A 617 -38.16 7.44 14.82
N THR A 618 -38.92 6.67 15.61
CA THR A 618 -39.75 7.23 16.70
C THR A 618 -38.98 7.46 17.99
N GLU A 619 -37.93 6.67 18.24
CA GLU A 619 -37.11 6.77 19.45
C GLU A 619 -35.86 7.65 19.22
N TYR A 620 -35.33 7.63 18.00
CA TYR A 620 -34.10 8.31 17.61
C TYR A 620 -34.30 9.25 16.40
N SER A 621 -33.70 10.43 16.49
CA SER A 621 -33.43 11.30 15.36
C SER A 621 -32.24 10.73 14.58
N LEU A 622 -32.53 10.16 13.40
CA LEU A 622 -31.53 9.58 12.51
C LEU A 622 -30.90 10.68 11.65
N GLN A 623 -29.63 11.01 11.87
CA GLN A 623 -28.93 11.99 11.06
C GLN A 623 -28.22 11.30 9.89
N TYR A 624 -28.82 11.46 8.71
CA TYR A 624 -28.28 10.97 7.45
C TYR A 624 -27.16 11.89 6.95
N ALA A 625 -26.11 11.32 6.36
CA ALA A 625 -25.03 12.06 5.73
C ALA A 625 -24.63 11.44 4.39
N ALA A 626 -23.98 12.21 3.51
CA ALA A 626 -23.33 11.64 2.34
C ALA A 626 -22.05 10.92 2.81
N GLY A 627 -22.11 9.58 2.89
CA GLY A 627 -21.06 8.78 3.52
C GLY A 627 -19.75 8.76 2.73
N GLY A 628 -18.62 8.76 3.44
CA GLY A 628 -17.31 8.35 2.90
C GLY A 628 -17.25 6.83 2.68
N LYS A 629 -16.10 6.25 2.30
CA LYS A 629 -15.98 4.77 2.24
C LYS A 629 -16.29 4.16 3.62
N PRO A 630 -17.09 3.08 3.69
CA PRO A 630 -17.42 2.45 4.97
C PRO A 630 -16.13 2.00 5.67
N THR A 631 -16.00 2.30 6.95
CA THR A 631 -14.90 1.77 7.75
C THR A 631 -15.39 0.48 8.41
N GLY A 632 -14.84 -0.65 7.98
CA GLY A 632 -15.16 -1.97 8.50
C GLY A 632 -13.94 -2.89 8.40
N ALA A 633 -13.67 -3.65 9.46
CA ALA A 633 -12.65 -4.68 9.44
C ALA A 633 -13.15 -5.98 8.76
N ASP A 634 -14.47 -6.19 8.82
CA ASP A 634 -15.12 -7.42 8.40
C ASP A 634 -15.79 -7.31 7.03
N LYS A 635 -16.02 -8.48 6.45
CA LYS A 635 -16.76 -8.64 5.20
C LYS A 635 -17.74 -9.79 5.35
N ILE A 636 -18.79 -9.76 4.55
CA ILE A 636 -19.75 -10.85 4.39
C ILE A 636 -19.86 -11.28 2.92
N LEU A 637 -20.41 -12.47 2.69
CA LEU A 637 -20.73 -12.95 1.35
C LEU A 637 -22.14 -12.51 0.93
N THR A 638 -22.30 -12.16 -0.34
CA THR A 638 -23.61 -11.84 -0.94
C THR A 638 -23.65 -12.29 -2.40
N GLY A 639 -24.84 -12.30 -3.02
CA GLY A 639 -25.00 -12.54 -4.45
C GLY A 639 -25.54 -13.94 -4.74
N SER A 640 -24.87 -14.70 -5.60
CA SER A 640 -25.24 -16.08 -5.95
C SER A 640 -23.98 -16.95 -6.05
N LEU A 641 -24.14 -18.27 -6.16
CA LEU A 641 -23.00 -19.16 -6.36
C LEU A 641 -22.25 -18.88 -7.68
N LEU A 642 -22.94 -18.34 -8.69
CA LEU A 642 -22.35 -17.99 -9.99
C LEU A 642 -21.76 -16.57 -10.03
N ASP A 643 -22.20 -15.71 -9.12
CA ASP A 643 -21.82 -14.30 -9.04
C ASP A 643 -21.70 -13.92 -7.55
N LEU A 644 -20.57 -14.30 -6.97
CA LEU A 644 -20.31 -14.20 -5.54
C LEU A 644 -19.52 -12.94 -5.23
N ASP A 645 -20.04 -12.11 -4.35
CA ASP A 645 -19.40 -10.88 -3.89
C ASP A 645 -19.03 -10.92 -2.41
N GLU A 646 -17.94 -10.23 -2.07
CA GLU A 646 -17.58 -9.92 -0.70
C GLU A 646 -17.87 -8.45 -0.39
N VAL A 647 -18.85 -8.18 0.47
CA VAL A 647 -19.26 -6.82 0.84
C VAL A 647 -18.70 -6.45 2.21
N VAL A 648 -18.13 -5.25 2.33
CA VAL A 648 -17.62 -4.72 3.61
C VAL A 648 -18.79 -4.43 4.54
N VAL A 649 -18.71 -4.91 5.79
CA VAL A 649 -19.69 -4.59 6.82
C VAL A 649 -19.24 -3.32 7.54
N PRO A 650 -19.98 -2.19 7.40
CA PRO A 650 -19.62 -0.96 8.09
C PRO A 650 -19.76 -1.09 9.61
N LEU A 651 -18.81 -0.50 10.33
CA LEU A 651 -18.90 -0.30 11.79
C LEU A 651 -19.21 1.16 12.16
N ASP A 652 -19.02 2.09 11.23
CA ASP A 652 -19.20 3.53 11.42
C ASP A 652 -20.60 4.04 11.08
N ARG A 653 -21.45 3.19 10.50
CA ARG A 653 -22.76 3.59 9.98
C ARG A 653 -23.75 2.43 9.95
N ILE A 654 -25.03 2.79 9.95
CA ILE A 654 -26.14 1.88 9.66
C ILE A 654 -26.87 2.42 8.43
N GLU A 655 -27.17 1.58 7.45
CA GLU A 655 -27.93 2.00 6.27
C GLU A 655 -29.42 1.80 6.49
N ILE A 656 -30.23 2.86 6.38
CA ILE A 656 -31.69 2.80 6.47
C ILE A 656 -32.26 3.40 5.18
N GLY A 657 -33.05 2.61 4.44
CA GLY A 657 -33.61 3.03 3.15
C GLY A 657 -32.55 3.42 2.10
N GLY A 658 -31.39 2.75 2.11
CA GLY A 658 -30.26 3.05 1.24
C GLY A 658 -29.49 4.33 1.59
N ARG A 659 -29.76 4.93 2.76
CA ARG A 659 -29.05 6.13 3.24
C ARG A 659 -28.25 5.81 4.50
N PRO A 660 -26.97 6.16 4.58
CA PRO A 660 -26.17 5.90 5.76
C PRO A 660 -26.49 6.90 6.87
N VAL A 661 -26.76 6.36 8.06
CA VAL A 661 -26.91 7.08 9.32
C VAL A 661 -25.58 7.02 10.06
N LEU A 662 -24.99 8.19 10.33
CA LEU A 662 -23.71 8.31 11.04
C LEU A 662 -23.88 8.72 12.50
N THR A 663 -25.03 9.30 12.82
CA THR A 663 -25.30 9.85 14.16
C THR A 663 -26.75 9.57 14.53
N LEU A 664 -26.95 9.15 15.77
CA LEU A 664 -28.24 8.96 16.41
C LEU A 664 -28.43 10.07 17.45
N GLY A 665 -29.55 10.78 17.43
CA GLY A 665 -29.96 11.65 18.53
C GLY A 665 -31.21 11.09 19.22
N ARG A 666 -31.49 11.41 20.48
CA ARG A 666 -32.77 11.02 21.09
C ARG A 666 -33.88 11.98 20.64
N VAL A 667 -35.04 11.47 20.23
CA VAL A 667 -36.19 12.34 19.95
C VAL A 667 -36.66 12.91 21.29
N LYS A 668 -36.66 14.25 21.44
CA LYS A 668 -37.26 14.89 22.62
C LYS A 668 -38.75 14.51 22.65
N ARG A 669 -39.17 13.77 23.67
CA ARG A 669 -40.59 13.52 23.95
C ARG A 669 -41.27 14.77 24.47
#